data_AF-A0A2E8DAT1-F1
#
_entry.id   AF-A0A2E8DAT1-F1
#
_cell.length_a   1.000
_cell.length_b   1.000
_cell.length_c   1.000
_cell.angle_alpha   90.00
_cell.angle_beta   90.00
_cell.angle_gamma   90.00
#
_symmetry.space_group_name_H-M   'P 1'
#
loop_
_entity.id
_entity.type
_entity.pdbx_description
1 polymer ?
#
loop_
_entity_poly.entity_id
_entity_poly.type
_entity_poly.pdbx_seq_one_letter_code
_entity_poly.pdbx_strand_id
1 'polypeptide(L)'
;MLHPTKTNAFIAILFVILPWQVDAEEAIRRVGLKPTLGLADAVTVKGRSLLQTTQLFPSSSGLLADVSSLETQFDGLMNNFESVLRHDGSTRQDVVKMNLYVVNVEAADFARENLRGWFGDESLPAVSYVQSRLPANNIDMALDAIVASDPNTDDKPKHTRVDGIRVRGSQSSYSVMPLGDVIYVAGQAQKGDLAAATAETLLGLLQTLKHLQLGREHIAQVKCFLAPMSDSEIVDKKIAAFFGDRPVPPVSHVEWVAGSLPIEIELVAYAPARESSDTIDIVTPPWMKASPVFSRVTRLYGDERIFLSGLYARQKGDAESEVRDIFAAMRTILSEAGSDFRHLAKATYYVSAAEASTKLGAIRPTIYDPARPPSASKATVTGVGWKDRVITIDMVAAPDPTVDLPAFDVAVNVVEDSSTGDFKKHRKMITGPGFNAHPPYPGCTGFVGWESVSRLRSGELLCSFSAGYWHVSFPSPIDVEPKTLKSYQANGFPLKVDAPTGGRALIARSADNGKTWTQPVTLVDTPGDDRHPVIVEHPDGTLVCVFFVIDNWYGYDKPPAGRNKNSRVASIRSNDGGATWTDPVLMPSPFEYYDRMCGKPLVLDNGDILLSTYGKEHWYAAEQLAIYRSPDSGKTWKFVSRLEGSTGALDEPAITKAKNGRIVMISRPNGEIAFSSNEGRRWTPPRPFGISMVAPCLLTLKDGTVVCIFGWGSTGGLQIMWSDDHGRTWAAPAKDRGFSIDNSVYVYGIGTEMPDNSIYVVYYDPAGKQRKTAIWGIRLRIKDDRKGIEFLPIE
;
A
#
# COMPACT_ATOMS: atom_id res chain seq x y z
N MET A 1 -50.81 37.74 -37.29
CA MET A 1 -51.78 37.51 -36.20
C MET A 1 -51.80 36.01 -35.92
N LEU A 2 -51.55 35.65 -34.66
CA LEU A 2 -51.80 34.36 -34.00
C LEU A 2 -50.83 33.18 -34.25
N HIS A 3 -50.33 32.70 -33.11
CA HIS A 3 -49.48 31.54 -32.83
C HIS A 3 -49.97 30.19 -33.39
N PRO A 4 -49.04 29.21 -33.48
CA PRO A 4 -49.34 27.85 -33.07
C PRO A 4 -48.42 27.39 -31.91
N THR A 5 -49.09 27.08 -30.80
CA THR A 5 -48.89 25.95 -29.87
C THR A 5 -47.52 25.25 -29.83
N LYS A 6 -46.85 25.41 -28.68
CA LYS A 6 -45.74 24.59 -28.19
C LYS A 6 -46.20 23.15 -27.95
N THR A 7 -45.47 22.19 -28.51
CA THR A 7 -45.43 20.81 -28.01
C THR A 7 -43.97 20.50 -27.71
N ASN A 8 -43.58 20.60 -26.44
CA ASN A 8 -42.26 20.20 -25.97
C ASN A 8 -42.28 18.68 -25.75
N ALA A 9 -41.65 17.93 -26.64
CA ALA A 9 -41.25 16.55 -26.38
C ALA A 9 -39.95 16.58 -25.57
N PHE A 10 -40.07 16.42 -24.24
CA PHE A 10 -38.94 16.11 -23.37
C PHE A 10 -38.53 14.65 -23.62
N ILE A 11 -37.47 14.41 -24.38
CA ILE A 11 -36.74 13.15 -24.37
C ILE A 11 -35.89 13.17 -23.09
N ALA A 12 -36.37 12.47 -22.05
CA ALA A 12 -35.56 12.18 -20.88
C ALA A 12 -34.50 11.14 -21.26
N ILE A 13 -33.28 11.61 -21.56
CA ILE A 13 -32.10 10.74 -21.63
C ILE A 13 -31.77 10.37 -20.18
N LEU A 14 -32.15 9.16 -19.79
CA LEU A 14 -31.73 8.53 -18.54
C LEU A 14 -30.22 8.29 -18.63
N PHE A 15 -29.42 9.20 -18.08
CA PHE A 15 -28.03 8.89 -17.76
C PHE A 15 -28.05 7.90 -16.60
N VAL A 16 -27.87 6.61 -16.92
CA VAL A 16 -27.46 5.62 -15.93
C VAL A 16 -26.02 5.96 -15.57
N ILE A 17 -25.85 6.81 -14.55
CA ILE A 17 -24.57 7.02 -13.88
C ILE A 17 -24.27 5.71 -13.15
N LEU A 18 -23.56 4.81 -13.82
CA LEU A 18 -22.87 3.72 -13.13
C LEU A 18 -21.79 4.39 -12.25
N PRO A 19 -21.85 4.26 -10.92
CA PRO A 19 -20.79 4.79 -10.07
C PRO A 19 -19.49 4.07 -10.44
N TRP A 20 -18.51 4.84 -10.88
CA TRP A 20 -17.14 4.38 -11.04
C TRP A 20 -16.65 3.95 -9.66
N GLN A 21 -16.48 2.64 -9.47
CA GLN A 21 -15.78 2.10 -8.31
C GLN A 21 -14.34 2.57 -8.38
N VAL A 22 -14.01 3.54 -7.52
CA VAL A 22 -12.64 3.81 -7.09
C VAL A 22 -12.19 2.53 -6.37
N ASP A 23 -11.33 1.73 -6.97
CA ASP A 23 -10.67 0.68 -6.21
C ASP A 23 -9.79 1.39 -5.16
N ALA A 24 -10.18 1.27 -3.89
CA ALA A 24 -9.43 1.85 -2.80
C ALA A 24 -8.08 1.11 -2.68
N GLU A 25 -7.02 1.82 -2.25
CA GLU A 25 -5.87 1.15 -1.61
C GLU A 25 -6.42 0.07 -0.67
N GLU A 26 -5.94 -1.18 -0.75
CA GLU A 26 -6.57 -2.31 -0.06
C GLU A 26 -6.62 -2.01 1.44
N ALA A 27 -7.78 -1.58 1.91
CA ALA A 27 -7.95 -0.97 3.22
C ALA A 27 -7.66 -1.97 4.36
N ILE A 28 -7.62 -3.27 4.02
CA ILE A 28 -7.38 -4.39 4.90
C ILE A 28 -6.39 -5.34 4.22
N ARG A 29 -5.22 -5.56 4.83
CA ARG A 29 -4.20 -6.50 4.35
C ARG A 29 -4.02 -7.64 5.35
N ARG A 30 -4.07 -8.89 4.88
CA ARG A 30 -3.88 -10.09 5.70
C ARG A 30 -2.46 -10.63 5.57
N VAL A 31 -1.84 -10.97 6.69
CA VAL A 31 -0.47 -11.48 6.80
C VAL A 31 -0.52 -12.91 7.35
N GLY A 32 0.19 -13.84 6.72
CA GLY A 32 0.28 -15.23 7.17
C GLY A 32 -1.07 -15.94 7.26
N LEU A 33 -1.82 -16.04 6.15
CA LEU A 33 -3.09 -16.79 6.11
C LEU A 33 -2.87 -18.25 6.53
N LYS A 34 -3.69 -18.73 7.46
CA LYS A 34 -3.71 -20.12 7.96
C LYS A 34 -5.13 -20.68 7.84
N PRO A 35 -5.58 -21.06 6.62
CA PRO A 35 -6.94 -21.57 6.40
C PRO A 35 -7.31 -22.76 7.28
N THR A 36 -6.35 -23.65 7.59
CA THR A 36 -6.57 -24.80 8.48
C THR A 36 -6.85 -24.41 9.94
N LEU A 37 -6.54 -23.18 10.34
CA LEU A 37 -6.80 -22.63 11.67
C LEU A 37 -7.88 -21.54 11.65
N GLY A 38 -8.47 -21.25 10.49
CA GLY A 38 -9.50 -20.22 10.35
C GLY A 38 -9.04 -18.80 10.69
N LEU A 39 -7.76 -18.47 10.51
CA LEU A 39 -7.19 -17.17 10.88
C LEU A 39 -6.08 -16.69 9.93
N ALA A 40 -5.76 -15.40 10.01
CA ALA A 40 -4.51 -14.81 9.54
C ALA A 40 -3.58 -14.54 10.74
N ASP A 41 -2.26 -14.64 10.57
CA ASP A 41 -1.31 -14.29 11.64
C ASP A 41 -1.42 -12.82 12.09
N ALA A 42 -1.67 -11.91 11.13
CA ALA A 42 -2.03 -10.53 11.42
C ALA A 42 -2.93 -9.92 10.34
N VAL A 43 -3.63 -8.84 10.69
CA VAL A 43 -4.42 -8.02 9.77
C VAL A 43 -4.01 -6.56 9.95
N THR A 44 -3.56 -5.92 8.87
CA THR A 44 -3.32 -4.48 8.79
C THR A 44 -4.58 -3.79 8.28
N VAL A 45 -4.96 -2.65 8.86
CA VAL A 45 -6.10 -1.83 8.42
C VAL A 45 -5.64 -0.38 8.28
N LYS A 46 -6.06 0.30 7.21
CA LYS A 46 -5.71 1.70 6.93
C LYS A 46 -6.89 2.43 6.28
N GLY A 47 -7.08 3.72 6.58
CA GLY A 47 -8.10 4.55 5.93
C GLY A 47 -9.55 4.20 6.29
N ARG A 48 -9.78 3.40 7.34
CA ARG A 48 -11.10 2.93 7.77
C ARG A 48 -11.34 3.25 9.23
N SER A 49 -12.60 3.52 9.56
CA SER A 49 -13.03 3.58 10.95
C SER A 49 -13.03 2.19 11.54
N LEU A 50 -12.82 2.10 12.86
CA LEU A 50 -12.83 0.83 13.56
C LEU A 50 -14.10 0.71 14.40
N LEU A 51 -14.94 -0.24 14.00
CA LEU A 51 -16.07 -0.71 14.78
C LEU A 51 -15.58 -1.71 15.83
N GLN A 52 -15.98 -1.53 17.09
CA GLN A 52 -15.71 -2.46 18.18
C GLN A 52 -17.05 -2.98 18.72
N THR A 53 -17.23 -4.30 18.79
CA THR A 53 -18.46 -4.89 19.31
C THR A 53 -18.40 -5.05 20.83
N THR A 54 -19.57 -5.16 21.45
CA THR A 54 -19.69 -5.74 22.80
C THR A 54 -19.42 -7.24 22.75
N GLN A 55 -19.37 -7.90 23.91
CA GLN A 55 -19.33 -9.36 23.94
C GLN A 55 -20.69 -9.92 23.48
N LEU A 56 -20.69 -10.52 22.30
CA LEU A 56 -21.82 -11.18 21.66
C LEU A 56 -21.95 -12.62 22.17
N PHE A 57 -23.20 -13.09 22.23
CA PHE A 57 -23.56 -14.42 22.70
C PHE A 57 -24.42 -15.15 21.65
N PRO A 58 -24.52 -16.48 21.68
CA PRO A 58 -25.31 -17.25 20.73
C PRO A 58 -26.81 -16.94 20.68
N SER A 59 -27.42 -16.63 21.81
CA SER A 59 -28.87 -16.40 21.93
C SER A 59 -29.20 -14.91 22.13
N SER A 60 -30.21 -14.43 21.40
CA SER A 60 -30.79 -13.08 21.52
C SER A 60 -31.68 -12.92 22.76
N SER A 61 -32.32 -14.01 23.24
CA SER A 61 -33.25 -14.02 24.38
C SER A 61 -32.60 -14.42 25.71
N GLY A 62 -31.47 -15.14 25.67
CA GLY A 62 -30.76 -15.62 26.86
C GLY A 62 -31.44 -16.78 27.59
N LEU A 63 -32.52 -17.35 27.04
CA LEU A 63 -33.14 -18.58 27.56
C LEU A 63 -32.49 -19.83 26.96
N LEU A 64 -32.29 -20.80 27.84
CA LEU A 64 -31.64 -22.10 27.64
C LEU A 64 -32.32 -23.05 26.64
N ALA A 65 -33.57 -22.80 26.26
CA ALA A 65 -34.38 -23.76 25.51
C ALA A 65 -34.00 -23.88 24.02
N ASP A 66 -33.22 -22.93 23.47
CA ASP A 66 -33.04 -22.77 22.02
C ASP A 66 -31.64 -23.18 21.49
N VAL A 67 -30.70 -23.60 22.35
CA VAL A 67 -29.30 -23.90 21.94
C VAL A 67 -28.69 -24.98 22.84
N SER A 68 -28.42 -26.18 22.32
CA SER A 68 -27.94 -27.32 23.11
C SER A 68 -26.61 -27.93 22.63
N SER A 69 -26.12 -27.57 21.44
CA SER A 69 -24.85 -28.06 20.88
C SER A 69 -23.88 -26.92 20.53
N LEU A 70 -22.58 -27.21 20.46
CA LEU A 70 -21.56 -26.25 20.00
C LEU A 70 -21.86 -25.69 18.61
N GLU A 71 -22.43 -26.52 17.72
CA GLU A 71 -22.87 -26.12 16.38
C GLU A 71 -23.97 -25.06 16.45
N THR A 72 -25.08 -25.34 17.15
CA THR A 72 -26.17 -24.36 17.30
C THR A 72 -25.72 -23.08 17.98
N GLN A 73 -24.77 -23.17 18.92
CA GLN A 73 -24.21 -22.00 19.58
C GLN A 73 -23.30 -21.18 18.65
N PHE A 74 -22.44 -21.84 17.87
CA PHE A 74 -21.59 -21.17 16.89
C PHE A 74 -22.45 -20.47 15.83
N ASP A 75 -23.45 -21.16 15.28
CA ASP A 75 -24.36 -20.58 14.28
C ASP A 75 -25.12 -19.38 14.84
N GLY A 76 -25.67 -19.49 16.06
CA GLY A 76 -26.34 -18.38 16.73
C GLY A 76 -25.41 -17.19 16.96
N LEU A 77 -24.16 -17.45 17.36
CA LEU A 77 -23.16 -16.42 17.61
C LEU A 77 -22.77 -15.71 16.31
N MET A 78 -22.52 -16.46 15.25
CA MET A 78 -22.17 -15.91 13.94
C MET A 78 -23.35 -15.19 13.28
N ASN A 79 -24.59 -15.64 13.49
CA ASN A 79 -25.80 -14.93 13.05
C ASN A 79 -26.00 -13.58 13.75
N ASN A 80 -25.73 -13.53 15.07
CA ASN A 80 -25.77 -12.28 15.82
C ASN A 80 -24.64 -11.34 15.37
N PHE A 81 -23.44 -11.87 15.12
CA PHE A 81 -22.35 -11.06 14.58
C PHE A 81 -22.66 -10.56 13.17
N GLU A 82 -23.24 -11.39 12.30
CA GLU A 82 -23.67 -10.98 10.96
C GLU A 82 -24.75 -9.89 11.02
N SER A 83 -25.61 -9.90 12.03
CA SER A 83 -26.59 -8.84 12.25
C SER A 83 -25.92 -7.50 12.60
N VAL A 84 -24.80 -7.51 13.34
CA VAL A 84 -23.98 -6.30 13.56
C VAL A 84 -23.39 -5.81 12.24
N LEU A 85 -22.79 -6.71 11.45
CA LEU A 85 -22.17 -6.36 10.16
C LEU A 85 -23.20 -5.73 9.22
N ARG A 86 -24.37 -6.37 9.06
CA ARG A 86 -25.46 -5.86 8.21
C ARG A 86 -25.99 -4.50 8.70
N HIS A 87 -26.10 -4.30 10.01
CA HIS A 87 -26.56 -3.03 10.57
C HIS A 87 -25.56 -1.89 10.30
N ASP A 88 -24.26 -2.19 10.36
CA ASP A 88 -23.22 -1.21 10.06
C ASP A 88 -23.02 -0.96 8.56
N GLY A 89 -23.41 -1.91 7.71
CA GLY A 89 -23.12 -1.90 6.27
C GLY A 89 -21.82 -2.62 5.90
N SER A 90 -21.14 -3.23 6.87
CA SER A 90 -19.96 -4.06 6.66
C SER A 90 -20.28 -5.49 6.23
N THR A 91 -19.27 -6.19 5.74
CA THR A 91 -19.30 -7.58 5.31
C THR A 91 -18.31 -8.43 6.10
N ARG A 92 -18.27 -9.74 5.82
CA ARG A 92 -17.28 -10.65 6.45
C ARG A 92 -15.84 -10.31 6.06
N GLN A 93 -15.63 -9.70 4.89
CA GLN A 93 -14.30 -9.27 4.43
C GLN A 93 -13.75 -8.11 5.25
N ASP A 94 -14.63 -7.37 5.92
CA ASP A 94 -14.28 -6.22 6.74
C ASP A 94 -13.88 -6.60 8.17
N VAL A 95 -14.02 -7.87 8.56
CA VAL A 95 -13.65 -8.32 9.91
C VAL A 95 -12.14 -8.37 10.04
N VAL A 96 -11.63 -7.66 11.05
CA VAL A 96 -10.21 -7.44 11.28
C VAL A 96 -9.70 -8.37 12.37
N LYS A 97 -10.39 -8.38 13.52
CA LYS A 97 -9.99 -9.12 14.70
C LYS A 97 -11.21 -9.73 15.37
N MET A 98 -11.08 -10.96 15.85
CA MET A 98 -12.05 -11.63 16.72
C MET A 98 -11.37 -12.11 18.00
N ASN A 99 -12.01 -11.88 19.14
CA ASN A 99 -11.64 -12.45 20.43
C ASN A 99 -12.72 -13.42 20.87
N LEU A 100 -12.41 -14.72 20.86
CA LEU A 100 -13.30 -15.79 21.26
C LEU A 100 -13.07 -16.15 22.73
N TYR A 101 -14.15 -16.07 23.50
CA TYR A 101 -14.22 -16.44 24.91
C TYR A 101 -14.90 -17.79 24.99
N VAL A 102 -14.16 -18.82 25.39
CA VAL A 102 -14.66 -20.21 25.42
C VAL A 102 -14.61 -20.77 26.83
N VAL A 103 -15.49 -21.70 27.17
CA VAL A 103 -15.47 -22.30 28.52
C VAL A 103 -14.45 -23.44 28.68
N ASN A 104 -14.06 -24.06 27.56
CA ASN A 104 -13.12 -25.19 27.52
C ASN A 104 -12.40 -25.27 26.15
N VAL A 105 -11.47 -26.23 26.01
CA VAL A 105 -10.70 -26.44 24.78
C VAL A 105 -11.56 -27.01 23.64
N GLU A 106 -12.55 -27.84 23.95
CA GLU A 106 -13.45 -28.43 22.94
C GLU A 106 -14.23 -27.35 22.17
N ALA A 107 -14.76 -26.35 22.87
CA ALA A 107 -15.42 -25.21 22.26
C ALA A 107 -14.47 -24.35 21.41
N ALA A 108 -13.21 -24.19 21.82
CA ALA A 108 -12.21 -23.50 21.01
C ALA A 108 -11.83 -24.27 19.75
N ASP A 109 -11.63 -25.58 19.86
CA ASP A 109 -11.30 -26.44 18.73
C ASP A 109 -12.44 -26.44 17.71
N PHE A 110 -13.69 -26.57 18.18
CA PHE A 110 -14.88 -26.46 17.34
C PHE A 110 -14.94 -25.13 16.58
N ALA A 111 -14.77 -23.99 17.28
CA ALA A 111 -14.79 -22.69 16.63
C ALA A 111 -13.67 -22.56 15.59
N ARG A 112 -12.45 -23.00 15.92
CA ARG A 112 -11.28 -22.93 15.02
C ARG A 112 -11.49 -23.71 13.72
N GLU A 113 -12.11 -24.88 13.80
CA GLU A 113 -12.40 -25.73 12.64
C GLU A 113 -13.51 -25.16 11.75
N ASN A 114 -14.44 -24.38 12.30
CA ASN A 114 -15.61 -23.85 11.59
C ASN A 114 -15.45 -22.42 11.06
N LEU A 115 -14.52 -21.61 11.61
CA LEU A 115 -14.31 -20.21 11.17
C LEU A 115 -13.96 -20.10 9.68
N ARG A 116 -13.16 -21.03 9.15
CA ARG A 116 -12.81 -21.06 7.72
C ARG A 116 -14.06 -21.17 6.84
N GLY A 117 -15.03 -22.00 7.23
CA GLY A 117 -16.28 -22.16 6.49
C GLY A 117 -17.12 -20.88 6.44
N TRP A 118 -17.03 -20.04 7.49
CA TRP A 118 -17.75 -18.77 7.55
C TRP A 118 -17.08 -17.64 6.75
N PHE A 119 -15.75 -17.57 6.77
CA PHE A 119 -14.98 -16.50 6.10
C PHE A 119 -14.53 -16.82 4.67
N GLY A 120 -14.26 -18.08 4.35
CA GLY A 120 -13.48 -18.48 3.18
C GLY A 120 -11.96 -18.28 3.37
N ASP A 121 -11.17 -18.62 2.35
CA ASP A 121 -9.71 -18.71 2.47
C ASP A 121 -8.99 -17.36 2.44
N GLU A 122 -9.57 -16.36 1.77
CA GLU A 122 -8.94 -15.05 1.54
C GLU A 122 -9.34 -13.98 2.57
N SER A 123 -10.43 -14.19 3.31
CA SER A 123 -11.02 -13.17 4.21
C SER A 123 -10.83 -13.44 5.70
N LEU A 124 -9.92 -14.36 6.05
CA LEU A 124 -9.68 -14.76 7.44
C LEU A 124 -9.21 -13.58 8.31
N PRO A 125 -9.82 -13.35 9.49
CA PRO A 125 -9.39 -12.29 10.40
C PRO A 125 -8.22 -12.74 11.28
N ALA A 126 -7.67 -11.81 12.07
CA ALA A 126 -6.89 -12.19 13.23
C ALA A 126 -7.82 -12.76 14.33
N VAL A 127 -7.41 -13.81 15.04
CA VAL A 127 -8.25 -14.51 16.02
C VAL A 127 -7.46 -14.82 17.29
N SER A 128 -8.04 -14.51 18.46
CA SER A 128 -7.48 -14.88 19.77
C SER A 128 -8.51 -15.71 20.54
N TYR A 129 -8.06 -16.71 21.29
CA TYR A 129 -8.90 -17.53 22.16
C TYR A 129 -8.46 -17.37 23.61
N VAL A 130 -9.42 -17.35 24.52
CA VAL A 130 -9.16 -17.41 25.97
C VAL A 130 -10.22 -18.26 26.65
N GLN A 131 -9.80 -19.07 27.62
CA GLN A 131 -10.75 -19.83 28.43
C GLN A 131 -11.28 -18.98 29.58
N SER A 132 -12.59 -18.77 29.62
CA SER A 132 -13.28 -17.93 30.59
C SER A 132 -14.66 -18.52 30.87
N ARG A 133 -15.11 -18.52 32.14
CA ARG A 133 -16.55 -18.63 32.38
C ARG A 133 -17.27 -17.45 31.75
N LEU A 134 -18.48 -17.66 31.28
CA LEU A 134 -19.29 -16.63 30.64
C LEU A 134 -20.37 -16.11 31.58
N PRO A 135 -20.80 -14.84 31.44
CA PRO A 135 -21.84 -14.25 32.29
C PRO A 135 -23.21 -14.93 32.26
N ALA A 136 -23.45 -15.80 31.29
CA ALA A 136 -24.69 -16.54 31.14
C ALA A 136 -24.41 -18.03 31.32
N ASN A 137 -25.29 -18.71 32.05
CA ASN A 137 -25.22 -20.15 32.24
C ASN A 137 -25.45 -20.87 30.91
N ASN A 138 -24.76 -22.01 30.72
CA ASN A 138 -24.95 -22.91 29.57
C ASN A 138 -24.70 -22.24 28.20
N ILE A 139 -23.74 -21.33 28.17
CA ILE A 139 -23.12 -20.82 26.95
C ILE A 139 -21.67 -21.25 26.99
N ASP A 140 -21.19 -21.85 25.90
CA ASP A 140 -19.84 -22.40 25.78
C ASP A 140 -18.89 -21.45 25.04
N MET A 141 -19.44 -20.51 24.26
CA MET A 141 -18.67 -19.53 23.50
C MET A 141 -19.35 -18.16 23.40
N ALA A 142 -18.54 -17.11 23.40
CA ALA A 142 -18.91 -15.74 23.13
C ALA A 142 -17.79 -15.07 22.32
N LEU A 143 -18.07 -13.94 21.67
CA LEU A 143 -17.04 -13.20 20.95
C LEU A 143 -17.19 -11.69 21.09
N ASP A 144 -16.08 -10.98 21.03
CA ASP A 144 -16.08 -9.59 20.54
C ASP A 144 -15.21 -9.48 19.29
N ALA A 145 -15.43 -8.42 18.52
CA ALA A 145 -14.75 -8.22 17.25
C ALA A 145 -14.42 -6.76 16.98
N ILE A 146 -13.44 -6.59 16.10
CA ILE A 146 -13.08 -5.35 15.45
C ILE A 146 -13.35 -5.49 13.96
N VAL A 147 -14.07 -4.53 13.39
CA VAL A 147 -14.48 -4.51 11.98
C VAL A 147 -14.06 -3.16 11.37
N ALA A 148 -13.56 -3.20 10.14
CA ALA A 148 -13.28 -2.00 9.36
C ALA A 148 -14.58 -1.44 8.79
N SER A 149 -15.04 -0.32 9.33
CA SER A 149 -16.26 0.35 8.94
C SER A 149 -15.98 1.55 8.03
N ASP A 150 -17.02 2.04 7.36
CA ASP A 150 -16.94 3.31 6.65
C ASP A 150 -16.56 4.44 7.60
N PRO A 151 -15.79 5.45 7.15
CA PRO A 151 -15.33 6.54 8.00
C PRO A 151 -16.49 7.20 8.77
N ASN A 152 -16.44 7.11 10.09
CA ASN A 152 -17.30 7.88 10.97
C ASN A 152 -16.83 9.34 10.96
N THR A 153 -17.71 10.23 10.51
CA THR A 153 -17.46 11.67 10.39
C THR A 153 -17.74 12.46 11.66
N ASP A 154 -18.25 11.82 12.71
CA ASP A 154 -18.48 12.45 14.01
C ASP A 154 -17.14 12.80 14.69
N ASP A 155 -17.16 13.71 15.67
CA ASP A 155 -15.99 14.08 16.45
C ASP A 155 -15.71 13.15 17.65
N LYS A 156 -16.53 12.09 17.79
CA LYS A 156 -16.52 11.10 18.87
C LYS A 156 -16.97 9.71 18.38
N PRO A 157 -16.64 8.63 19.11
CA PRO A 157 -17.20 7.31 18.84
C PRO A 157 -18.74 7.33 18.81
N LYS A 158 -19.31 6.71 17.78
CA LYS A 158 -20.75 6.54 17.65
C LYS A 158 -21.18 5.22 18.28
N HIS A 159 -21.91 5.29 19.38
CA HIS A 159 -22.42 4.14 20.12
C HIS A 159 -23.78 3.70 19.60
N THR A 160 -23.91 2.44 19.20
CA THR A 160 -25.09 1.94 18.49
C THR A 160 -25.64 0.67 19.14
N ARG A 161 -26.96 0.61 19.29
CA ARG A 161 -27.69 -0.58 19.72
C ARG A 161 -28.44 -1.17 18.52
N VAL A 162 -28.30 -2.47 18.33
CA VAL A 162 -28.95 -3.23 17.26
C VAL A 162 -30.11 -4.02 17.84
N ASP A 163 -31.30 -3.85 17.26
CA ASP A 163 -32.48 -4.60 17.67
C ASP A 163 -32.31 -6.10 17.40
N GLY A 164 -32.82 -6.93 18.31
CA GLY A 164 -32.70 -8.38 18.21
C GLY A 164 -31.34 -8.97 18.60
N ILE A 165 -30.33 -8.13 18.91
CA ILE A 165 -29.06 -8.58 19.50
C ILE A 165 -29.11 -8.42 21.02
N ARG A 166 -28.76 -9.50 21.74
CA ARG A 166 -28.61 -9.44 23.19
C ARG A 166 -27.46 -8.53 23.55
N VAL A 167 -27.75 -7.51 24.36
CA VAL A 167 -26.75 -6.66 25.02
C VAL A 167 -27.01 -6.65 26.52
N ARG A 168 -25.95 -6.49 27.33
CA ARG A 168 -26.06 -6.48 28.79
C ARG A 168 -26.32 -5.07 29.31
N GLY A 169 -27.27 -4.93 30.23
CA GLY A 169 -27.62 -3.63 30.83
C GLY A 169 -27.98 -2.57 29.77
N SER A 170 -27.34 -1.41 29.86
CA SER A 170 -27.51 -0.28 28.94
C SER A 170 -26.40 -0.17 27.88
N GLN A 171 -25.63 -1.24 27.67
CA GLN A 171 -24.53 -1.28 26.71
C GLN A 171 -25.02 -1.18 25.26
N SER A 172 -24.17 -0.59 24.44
CA SER A 172 -24.31 -0.58 22.99
C SER A 172 -23.85 -1.91 22.41
N SER A 173 -24.45 -2.33 21.30
CA SER A 173 -24.04 -3.51 20.55
C SER A 173 -22.65 -3.31 19.94
N TYR A 174 -22.35 -2.10 19.49
CA TYR A 174 -21.03 -1.72 18.98
C TYR A 174 -20.78 -0.20 19.09
N SER A 175 -19.52 0.20 18.88
CA SER A 175 -19.07 1.59 18.70
C SER A 175 -18.28 1.72 17.42
N VAL A 176 -18.47 2.80 16.65
CA VAL A 176 -17.60 3.12 15.50
C VAL A 176 -16.75 4.35 15.84
N MET A 177 -15.42 4.19 15.88
CA MET A 177 -14.51 5.32 16.12
C MET A 177 -14.37 6.19 14.86
N PRO A 178 -14.27 7.52 14.99
CA PRO A 178 -13.80 8.37 13.90
C PRO A 178 -12.38 8.03 13.47
N LEU A 179 -11.98 8.49 12.28
CA LEU A 179 -10.58 8.43 11.87
C LEU A 179 -9.72 9.32 12.77
N GLY A 180 -8.65 8.76 13.31
CA GLY A 180 -7.71 9.48 14.16
C GLY A 180 -6.93 8.56 15.08
N ASP A 181 -6.35 9.16 16.11
CA ASP A 181 -5.46 8.46 17.02
C ASP A 181 -6.27 7.54 17.96
N VAL A 182 -5.63 6.45 18.38
CA VAL A 182 -6.22 5.52 19.35
C VAL A 182 -5.41 5.53 20.64
N ILE A 183 -6.12 5.61 21.76
CA ILE A 183 -5.56 5.55 23.11
C ILE A 183 -5.88 4.19 23.72
N TYR A 184 -4.84 3.45 24.06
CA TYR A 184 -4.95 2.21 24.81
C TYR A 184 -4.52 2.44 26.26
N VAL A 185 -5.47 2.35 27.19
CA VAL A 185 -5.20 2.49 28.63
C VAL A 185 -5.09 1.11 29.25
N ALA A 186 -3.94 0.83 29.88
CA ALA A 186 -3.69 -0.44 30.54
C ALA A 186 -4.63 -0.65 31.73
N GLY A 187 -4.84 -1.90 32.10
CA GLY A 187 -5.70 -2.26 33.21
C GLY A 187 -5.36 -1.51 34.49
N GLN A 188 -6.39 -0.89 35.07
CA GLN A 188 -6.35 -0.31 36.40
C GLN A 188 -7.24 -1.12 37.34
N ALA A 189 -6.90 -1.12 38.61
CA ALA A 189 -7.64 -1.85 39.64
C ALA A 189 -7.55 -1.12 40.97
N GLN A 190 -8.64 -1.16 41.73
CA GLN A 190 -8.73 -0.61 43.08
C GLN A 190 -9.13 -1.71 44.07
N LYS A 191 -8.77 -1.50 45.34
CA LYS A 191 -9.19 -2.38 46.44
C LYS A 191 -10.61 -2.07 46.87
N GLY A 192 -11.26 -3.02 47.53
CA GLY A 192 -12.62 -2.88 48.07
C GLY A 192 -13.46 -4.11 47.74
N ASP A 193 -14.75 -4.07 48.07
CA ASP A 193 -15.70 -5.00 47.45
C ASP A 193 -15.83 -4.71 45.94
N LEU A 194 -16.38 -5.67 45.18
CA LEU A 194 -16.46 -5.56 43.73
C LEU A 194 -17.16 -4.27 43.26
N ALA A 195 -18.23 -3.85 43.95
CA ALA A 195 -19.03 -2.70 43.56
C ALA A 195 -18.26 -1.38 43.77
N ALA A 196 -17.62 -1.21 44.93
CA ALA A 196 -16.79 -0.05 45.26
C ALA A 196 -15.52 -0.04 44.40
N ALA A 197 -14.83 -1.17 44.27
CA ALA A 197 -13.62 -1.30 43.46
C ALA A 197 -13.89 -0.97 41.99
N THR A 198 -15.03 -1.40 41.44
CA THR A 198 -15.42 -1.06 40.06
C THR A 198 -15.60 0.45 39.89
N ALA A 199 -16.35 1.09 40.79
CA ALA A 199 -16.60 2.54 40.72
C ALA A 199 -15.30 3.35 40.81
N GLU A 200 -14.45 3.05 41.79
CA GLU A 200 -13.17 3.75 41.97
C GLU A 200 -12.19 3.48 40.82
N THR A 201 -12.20 2.28 40.26
CA THR A 201 -11.38 1.95 39.07
C THR A 201 -11.80 2.79 37.86
N LEU A 202 -13.10 2.91 37.60
CA LEU A 202 -13.63 3.75 36.52
C LEU A 202 -13.30 5.24 36.72
N LEU A 203 -13.32 5.74 37.96
CA LEU A 203 -12.90 7.11 38.27
C LEU A 203 -11.40 7.33 38.03
N GLY A 204 -10.54 6.36 38.39
CA GLY A 204 -9.11 6.40 38.09
C GLY A 204 -8.81 6.41 36.59
N LEU A 205 -9.50 5.57 35.82
CA LEU A 205 -9.42 5.56 34.36
C LEU A 205 -9.85 6.90 33.74
N LEU A 206 -10.93 7.50 34.24
CA LEU A 206 -11.37 8.83 33.83
C LEU A 206 -10.33 9.90 34.15
N GLN A 207 -9.65 9.81 35.30
CA GLN A 207 -8.55 10.71 35.64
C GLN A 207 -7.42 10.60 34.62
N THR A 208 -7.06 9.39 34.20
CA THR A 208 -6.08 9.14 33.14
C THR A 208 -6.51 9.77 31.81
N LEU A 209 -7.76 9.59 31.38
CA LEU A 209 -8.27 10.20 30.16
C LEU A 209 -8.26 11.74 30.23
N LYS A 210 -8.67 12.32 31.37
CA LYS A 210 -8.65 13.78 31.57
C LYS A 210 -7.26 14.38 31.46
N HIS A 211 -6.23 13.66 31.89
CA HIS A 211 -4.84 14.11 31.69
C HIS A 211 -4.43 14.18 30.22
N LEU A 212 -5.03 13.34 29.37
CA LEU A 212 -4.87 13.39 27.92
C LEU A 212 -5.83 14.37 27.24
N GLN A 213 -6.59 15.16 28.01
CA GLN A 213 -7.65 16.07 27.55
C GLN A 213 -8.83 15.33 26.90
N LEU A 214 -9.11 14.13 27.39
CA LEU A 214 -10.22 13.28 26.94
C LEU A 214 -11.24 13.07 28.07
N GLY A 215 -12.45 12.66 27.68
CA GLY A 215 -13.59 12.43 28.57
C GLY A 215 -14.26 11.08 28.32
N ARG A 216 -15.40 10.84 29.01
CA ARG A 216 -16.13 9.57 28.93
C ARG A 216 -16.65 9.29 27.51
N GLU A 217 -17.06 10.36 26.82
CA GLU A 217 -17.53 10.36 25.44
C GLU A 217 -16.48 9.96 24.40
N HIS A 218 -15.22 9.79 24.79
CA HIS A 218 -14.16 9.33 23.91
C HIS A 218 -13.92 7.81 24.02
N ILE A 219 -14.52 7.14 25.00
CA ILE A 219 -14.32 5.71 25.24
C ILE A 219 -15.06 4.91 24.17
N ALA A 220 -14.34 4.09 23.41
CA ALA A 220 -14.91 3.26 22.35
C ALA A 220 -15.28 1.85 22.84
N GLN A 221 -14.50 1.28 23.77
CA GLN A 221 -14.74 -0.05 24.36
C GLN A 221 -14.16 -0.13 25.78
N VAL A 222 -14.83 -0.91 26.63
CA VAL A 222 -14.40 -1.27 27.99
C VAL A 222 -14.15 -2.77 28.06
N LYS A 223 -13.06 -3.22 28.68
CA LYS A 223 -12.84 -4.64 28.96
C LYS A 223 -12.56 -4.86 30.43
N CYS A 224 -13.29 -5.81 31.02
CA CYS A 224 -13.30 -6.08 32.45
C CYS A 224 -12.78 -7.49 32.74
N PHE A 225 -11.81 -7.59 33.65
CA PHE A 225 -11.31 -8.84 34.21
C PHE A 225 -11.81 -8.95 35.64
N LEU A 226 -12.64 -9.95 35.94
CA LEU A 226 -13.27 -10.10 37.26
C LEU A 226 -13.35 -11.56 37.68
N ALA A 227 -13.53 -11.80 38.97
CA ALA A 227 -13.99 -13.09 39.49
C ALA A 227 -14.77 -12.92 40.80
N PRO A 228 -15.85 -13.69 41.01
CA PRO A 228 -16.43 -14.66 40.08
C PRO A 228 -17.22 -13.99 38.94
N MET A 229 -17.33 -14.66 37.78
CA MET A 229 -18.08 -14.15 36.63
C MET A 229 -19.59 -14.01 36.91
N SER A 230 -20.12 -14.76 37.88
CA SER A 230 -21.50 -14.67 38.36
C SER A 230 -21.88 -13.26 38.81
N ASP A 231 -20.90 -12.45 39.22
CA ASP A 231 -21.13 -11.13 39.79
C ASP A 231 -21.00 -10.00 38.75
N SER A 232 -20.84 -10.35 37.47
CA SER A 232 -20.65 -9.38 36.38
C SER A 232 -21.81 -8.38 36.22
N GLU A 233 -23.03 -8.71 36.65
CA GLU A 233 -24.14 -7.75 36.64
C GLU A 233 -23.93 -6.58 37.61
N ILE A 234 -23.17 -6.79 38.71
CA ILE A 234 -22.76 -5.71 39.61
C ILE A 234 -21.85 -4.74 38.88
N VAL A 235 -20.92 -5.26 38.07
CA VAL A 235 -20.00 -4.47 37.25
C VAL A 235 -20.77 -3.68 36.20
N ASP A 236 -21.68 -4.33 35.46
CA ASP A 236 -22.53 -3.67 34.46
C ASP A 236 -23.30 -2.49 35.05
N LYS A 237 -23.89 -2.65 36.25
CA LYS A 237 -24.61 -1.57 36.94
C LYS A 237 -23.71 -0.39 37.30
N LYS A 238 -22.46 -0.66 37.70
CA LYS A 238 -21.48 0.40 38.00
C LYS A 238 -20.96 1.11 36.76
N ILE A 239 -20.77 0.38 35.66
CA ILE A 239 -20.44 0.97 34.35
C ILE A 239 -21.60 1.88 33.90
N ALA A 240 -22.84 1.41 33.96
CA ALA A 240 -24.01 2.23 33.61
C ALA A 240 -24.09 3.51 34.45
N ALA A 241 -23.90 3.41 35.78
CA ALA A 241 -23.86 4.56 36.66
C ALA A 241 -22.72 5.54 36.34
N PHE A 242 -21.56 5.05 35.88
CA PHE A 242 -20.43 5.88 35.47
C PHE A 242 -20.72 6.69 34.20
N PHE A 243 -21.46 6.14 33.23
CA PHE A 243 -21.86 6.87 32.02
C PHE A 243 -23.11 7.74 32.22
N GLY A 244 -23.95 7.45 33.22
CA GLY A 244 -25.18 8.20 33.49
C GLY A 244 -26.15 8.08 32.33
N ASP A 245 -26.67 9.21 31.84
CA ASP A 245 -27.61 9.26 30.71
C ASP A 245 -26.92 9.06 29.34
N ARG A 246 -25.58 8.94 29.30
CA ARG A 246 -24.85 8.71 28.06
C ARG A 246 -24.97 7.24 27.64
N PRO A 247 -24.94 6.94 26.32
CA PRO A 247 -24.80 5.57 25.85
C PRO A 247 -23.57 4.91 26.47
N VAL A 248 -23.75 3.69 26.99
CA VAL A 248 -22.63 2.89 27.49
C VAL A 248 -21.95 2.25 26.29
N PRO A 249 -20.62 2.39 26.12
CA PRO A 249 -19.89 1.71 25.06
C PRO A 249 -19.98 0.18 25.21
N PRO A 250 -19.63 -0.58 24.17
CA PRO A 250 -19.31 -2.00 24.23
C PRO A 250 -18.49 -2.41 25.45
N VAL A 251 -18.89 -3.52 26.09
CA VAL A 251 -18.19 -4.07 27.25
C VAL A 251 -17.93 -5.57 27.05
N SER A 252 -16.68 -5.98 27.26
CA SER A 252 -16.30 -7.40 27.27
C SER A 252 -15.86 -7.85 28.66
N HIS A 253 -16.28 -9.06 29.05
CA HIS A 253 -15.95 -9.64 30.35
C HIS A 253 -15.06 -10.88 30.19
N VAL A 254 -14.04 -10.99 31.03
CA VAL A 254 -13.16 -12.16 31.13
C VAL A 254 -13.06 -12.59 32.58
N GLU A 255 -13.32 -13.86 32.86
CA GLU A 255 -13.08 -14.41 34.18
C GLU A 255 -11.59 -14.69 34.35
N TRP A 256 -11.02 -14.18 35.43
CA TRP A 256 -9.65 -14.44 35.81
C TRP A 256 -9.58 -15.08 37.19
N VAL A 257 -8.42 -15.63 37.55
CA VAL A 257 -8.16 -16.09 38.91
C VAL A 257 -7.90 -14.87 39.78
N ALA A 258 -8.93 -14.44 40.52
CA ALA A 258 -8.85 -13.27 41.37
C ALA A 258 -7.72 -13.41 42.41
N GLY A 259 -6.87 -12.39 42.47
CA GLY A 259 -5.96 -12.16 43.59
C GLY A 259 -6.63 -11.35 44.69
N SER A 260 -5.91 -10.41 45.29
CA SER A 260 -6.45 -9.47 46.28
C SER A 260 -7.28 -8.31 45.69
N LEU A 261 -7.42 -8.27 44.36
CA LEU A 261 -8.17 -7.24 43.62
C LEU A 261 -9.37 -7.90 42.93
N PRO A 262 -10.61 -7.42 43.17
CA PRO A 262 -11.82 -8.06 42.66
C PRO A 262 -12.05 -7.80 41.16
N ILE A 263 -11.47 -6.73 40.62
CA ILE A 263 -11.64 -6.33 39.22
C ILE A 263 -10.43 -5.54 38.70
N GLU A 264 -10.11 -5.73 37.42
CA GLU A 264 -9.26 -4.86 36.61
C GLU A 264 -10.02 -4.42 35.36
N ILE A 265 -9.88 -3.15 34.97
CA ILE A 265 -10.57 -2.58 33.80
C ILE A 265 -9.55 -1.89 32.89
N GLU A 266 -9.57 -2.23 31.60
CA GLU A 266 -8.83 -1.54 30.53
C GLU A 266 -9.80 -0.82 29.57
N LEU A 267 -9.30 0.18 28.86
CA LEU A 267 -10.11 1.00 27.94
C LEU A 267 -9.41 1.20 26.59
N VAL A 268 -10.23 1.23 25.54
CA VAL A 268 -9.88 1.80 24.24
C VAL A 268 -10.63 3.11 24.07
N ALA A 269 -9.92 4.18 23.73
CA ALA A 269 -10.51 5.49 23.49
C ALA A 269 -10.02 6.11 22.18
N TYR A 270 -10.88 6.90 21.55
CA TYR A 270 -10.55 7.73 20.40
C TYR A 270 -9.91 9.05 20.86
N ALA A 271 -8.93 9.54 20.10
CA ALA A 271 -8.43 10.89 20.21
C ALA A 271 -8.34 11.55 18.81
N PRO A 272 -8.60 12.86 18.69
CA PRO A 272 -8.34 13.58 17.45
C PRO A 272 -6.90 13.39 16.97
N ALA A 273 -6.73 13.21 15.67
CA ALA A 273 -5.42 13.01 15.04
C ALA A 273 -4.45 14.15 15.39
N ARG A 274 -3.19 13.79 15.68
CA ARG A 274 -2.09 14.75 15.84
C ARG A 274 -0.99 14.43 14.84
N GLU A 275 -0.38 15.47 14.27
CA GLU A 275 0.83 15.29 13.48
C GLU A 275 1.95 14.76 14.37
N SER A 276 2.59 13.69 13.92
CA SER A 276 3.72 13.04 14.58
C SER A 276 4.60 12.38 13.53
N SER A 277 5.92 12.44 13.72
CA SER A 277 6.89 11.67 12.94
C SER A 277 7.05 10.23 13.45
N ASP A 278 6.53 9.93 14.64
CA ASP A 278 6.49 8.60 15.25
C ASP A 278 5.07 8.04 15.18
N THR A 279 4.92 6.72 15.14
CA THR A 279 3.61 6.06 15.05
C THR A 279 3.07 5.66 16.43
N ILE A 280 3.92 5.64 17.46
CA ILE A 280 3.53 5.38 18.85
C ILE A 280 4.15 6.39 19.83
N ASP A 281 3.38 6.74 20.86
CA ASP A 281 3.86 7.45 22.04
C ASP A 281 3.38 6.77 23.33
N ILE A 282 4.24 6.80 24.34
CA ILE A 282 4.02 6.19 25.65
C ILE A 282 3.80 7.26 26.69
N VAL A 283 2.64 7.23 27.34
CA VAL A 283 2.27 8.23 28.36
C VAL A 283 2.14 7.56 29.72
N THR A 284 2.89 8.08 30.70
CA THR A 284 2.73 7.73 32.11
C THR A 284 2.18 8.95 32.86
N PRO A 285 0.92 8.91 33.35
CA PRO A 285 0.37 9.99 34.15
C PRO A 285 1.26 10.28 35.38
N PRO A 286 1.43 11.54 35.81
CA PRO A 286 2.38 11.92 36.86
C PRO A 286 2.18 11.23 38.22
N TRP A 287 0.95 10.79 38.52
CA TRP A 287 0.62 10.09 39.77
C TRP A 287 0.79 8.57 39.69
N MET A 288 1.21 8.04 38.53
CA MET A 288 1.46 6.62 38.32
C MET A 288 2.95 6.34 38.17
N LYS A 289 3.37 5.16 38.61
CA LYS A 289 4.75 4.71 38.42
C LYS A 289 4.92 4.13 37.02
N ALA A 290 5.94 4.62 36.31
CA ALA A 290 6.42 4.04 35.05
C ALA A 290 6.92 2.61 35.28
N SER A 291 6.82 1.77 34.24
CA SER A 291 7.15 0.36 34.31
C SER A 291 7.97 -0.03 33.07
N PRO A 292 9.07 -0.79 33.23
CA PRO A 292 9.87 -1.23 32.09
C PRO A 292 9.24 -2.40 31.33
N VAL A 293 8.06 -2.89 31.77
CA VAL A 293 7.45 -4.11 31.23
C VAL A 293 6.02 -3.92 30.70
N PHE A 294 5.44 -2.74 30.91
CA PHE A 294 4.18 -2.29 30.32
C PHE A 294 4.06 -0.77 30.47
N SER A 295 3.32 -0.14 29.58
CA SER A 295 2.99 1.29 29.65
C SER A 295 1.62 1.52 30.27
N ARG A 296 1.41 2.66 30.92
CA ARG A 296 0.08 3.01 31.48
C ARG A 296 -0.89 3.37 30.37
N VAL A 297 -0.38 4.09 29.38
CA VAL A 297 -1.12 4.52 28.20
C VAL A 297 -0.19 4.42 27.00
N THR A 298 -0.73 3.91 25.89
CA THR A 298 -0.11 4.08 24.58
C THR A 298 -1.04 4.89 23.69
N ARG A 299 -0.51 5.91 23.04
CA ARG A 299 -1.15 6.63 21.94
C ARG A 299 -0.59 6.11 20.63
N LEU A 300 -1.48 5.66 19.76
CA LEU A 300 -1.14 5.23 18.40
C LEU A 300 -1.61 6.31 17.43
N TYR A 301 -0.70 6.85 16.62
CA TYR A 301 -0.97 7.95 15.69
C TYR A 301 -1.48 7.49 14.33
N GLY A 302 -2.23 8.35 13.62
CA GLY A 302 -2.66 8.11 12.24
C GLY A 302 -3.85 7.15 12.14
N ASP A 303 -4.02 6.43 11.04
CA ASP A 303 -5.15 5.53 10.78
C ASP A 303 -4.74 4.10 10.38
N GLU A 304 -3.44 3.79 10.36
CA GLU A 304 -2.91 2.46 10.05
C GLU A 304 -2.65 1.63 11.31
N ARG A 305 -3.21 0.43 11.40
CA ARG A 305 -3.18 -0.44 12.59
C ARG A 305 -2.89 -1.88 12.22
N ILE A 306 -2.17 -2.59 13.07
CA ILE A 306 -1.83 -4.00 12.86
C ILE A 306 -2.37 -4.81 14.04
N PHE A 307 -3.27 -5.75 13.77
CA PHE A 307 -3.87 -6.65 14.75
C PHE A 307 -3.30 -8.06 14.56
N LEU A 308 -2.64 -8.61 15.58
CA LEU A 308 -2.11 -9.97 15.53
C LEU A 308 -3.16 -10.96 16.03
N SER A 309 -3.14 -12.18 15.50
CA SER A 309 -3.80 -13.31 16.14
C SER A 309 -3.18 -13.62 17.50
N GLY A 310 -3.94 -14.31 18.35
CA GLY A 310 -3.42 -14.81 19.63
C GLY A 310 -2.22 -15.72 19.36
N LEU A 311 -1.08 -15.39 19.96
CA LEU A 311 0.16 -16.10 19.72
C LEU A 311 0.32 -17.25 20.71
N TYR A 312 0.59 -18.44 20.17
CA TYR A 312 0.82 -19.67 20.92
C TYR A 312 2.17 -20.26 20.50
N ALA A 313 2.78 -21.04 21.38
CA ALA A 313 3.94 -21.83 20.99
C ALA A 313 3.56 -22.86 19.91
N ARG A 314 4.38 -22.97 18.87
CA ARG A 314 4.21 -23.90 17.74
C ARG A 314 4.26 -25.36 18.19
N GLN A 315 5.06 -25.64 19.22
CA GLN A 315 5.18 -26.97 19.83
C GLN A 315 4.95 -26.89 21.34
N LYS A 316 4.54 -28.02 21.93
CA LYS A 316 4.45 -28.16 23.39
C LYS A 316 5.86 -28.09 23.97
N GLY A 317 6.05 -27.28 25.00
CA GLY A 317 7.34 -27.15 25.68
C GLY A 317 7.16 -26.83 27.17
N ASP A 318 8.26 -26.55 27.85
CA ASP A 318 8.20 -25.91 29.16
C ASP A 318 7.81 -24.42 29.01
N ALA A 319 7.47 -23.79 30.14
CA ALA A 319 7.02 -22.40 30.17
C ALA A 319 8.00 -21.41 29.54
N GLU A 320 9.31 -21.66 29.65
CA GLU A 320 10.33 -20.80 29.05
C GLU A 320 10.36 -20.94 27.54
N SER A 321 10.38 -22.17 27.05
CA SER A 321 10.39 -22.50 25.62
C SER A 321 9.14 -21.96 24.93
N GLU A 322 7.96 -22.09 25.56
CA GLU A 322 6.72 -21.53 25.00
C GLU A 322 6.78 -20.02 24.87
N VAL A 323 7.24 -19.30 25.90
CA VAL A 323 7.36 -17.83 25.87
C VAL A 323 8.36 -17.38 24.79
N ARG A 324 9.52 -18.04 24.69
CA ARG A 324 10.53 -17.71 23.69
C ARG A 324 10.03 -17.96 22.27
N ASP A 325 9.32 -19.06 22.05
CA ASP A 325 8.76 -19.39 20.74
C ASP A 325 7.69 -18.39 20.31
N ILE A 326 6.82 -17.96 21.23
CA ILE A 326 5.83 -16.90 20.98
C ILE A 326 6.51 -15.60 20.54
N PHE A 327 7.57 -15.17 21.22
CA PHE A 327 8.27 -13.94 20.83
C PHE A 327 9.07 -14.09 19.53
N ALA A 328 9.59 -15.28 19.23
CA ALA A 328 10.21 -15.55 17.94
C ALA A 328 9.19 -15.44 16.80
N ALA A 329 8.00 -16.04 16.96
CA ALA A 329 6.91 -15.92 15.99
C ALA A 329 6.43 -14.47 15.84
N MET A 330 6.28 -13.75 16.97
CA MET A 330 5.88 -12.34 16.96
C MET A 330 6.86 -11.48 16.14
N ARG A 331 8.18 -11.72 16.25
CA ARG A 331 9.19 -10.98 15.48
C ARG A 331 8.97 -11.11 13.98
N THR A 332 8.73 -12.34 13.51
CA THR A 332 8.49 -12.63 12.09
C THR A 332 7.21 -11.96 11.62
N ILE A 333 6.12 -12.12 12.37
CA ILE A 333 4.81 -11.57 12.00
C ILE A 333 4.85 -10.03 11.97
N LEU A 334 5.49 -9.40 12.95
CA LEU A 334 5.65 -7.94 12.98
C LEU A 334 6.43 -7.45 11.76
N SER A 335 7.55 -8.10 11.43
CA SER A 335 8.36 -7.73 10.27
C SER A 335 7.58 -7.84 8.96
N GLU A 336 6.84 -8.94 8.75
CA GLU A 336 5.96 -9.11 7.58
C GLU A 336 4.82 -8.08 7.55
N ALA A 337 4.31 -7.72 8.74
CA ALA A 337 3.29 -6.70 8.90
C ALA A 337 3.81 -5.26 8.75
N GLY A 338 5.13 -5.05 8.65
CA GLY A 338 5.74 -3.70 8.55
C GLY A 338 5.88 -2.99 9.90
N SER A 339 6.15 -3.74 10.98
CA SER A 339 6.30 -3.30 12.37
C SER A 339 7.50 -3.97 13.03
N ASP A 340 7.83 -3.56 14.24
CA ASP A 340 8.81 -4.23 15.11
C ASP A 340 8.37 -4.23 16.60
N PHE A 341 9.29 -4.57 17.50
CA PHE A 341 9.05 -4.57 18.95
C PHE A 341 9.05 -3.18 19.60
N ARG A 342 9.47 -2.12 18.90
CA ARG A 342 9.42 -0.74 19.38
C ARG A 342 8.05 -0.09 19.11
N HIS A 343 7.24 -0.69 18.24
CA HIS A 343 5.94 -0.20 17.80
C HIS A 343 4.77 -1.07 18.30
N LEU A 344 4.92 -1.69 19.48
CA LEU A 344 3.82 -2.42 20.13
C LEU A 344 2.88 -1.47 20.87
N ALA A 345 1.58 -1.53 20.57
CA ALA A 345 0.59 -0.60 21.08
C ALA A 345 -0.15 -1.10 22.32
N LYS A 346 -0.77 -2.28 22.19
CA LYS A 346 -1.58 -2.91 23.25
C LYS A 346 -1.27 -4.39 23.33
N ALA A 347 -1.11 -4.90 24.55
CA ALA A 347 -1.00 -6.33 24.79
C ALA A 347 -1.98 -6.79 25.87
N THR A 348 -2.58 -7.97 25.68
CA THR A 348 -3.21 -8.70 26.77
C THR A 348 -2.53 -10.07 26.88
N TYR A 349 -1.88 -10.30 28.02
CA TYR A 349 -1.17 -11.54 28.31
C TYR A 349 -2.07 -12.47 29.12
N TYR A 350 -2.50 -13.58 28.52
CA TYR A 350 -3.28 -14.61 29.20
C TYR A 350 -2.36 -15.74 29.64
N VAL A 351 -2.35 -16.04 30.94
CA VAL A 351 -1.49 -17.09 31.53
C VAL A 351 -2.32 -18.03 32.39
N SER A 352 -2.23 -19.34 32.15
CA SER A 352 -2.91 -20.36 32.97
C SER A 352 -1.98 -21.11 33.92
N ALA A 353 -0.67 -20.90 33.82
CA ALA A 353 0.33 -21.46 34.74
C ALA A 353 1.19 -20.36 35.38
N ALA A 354 1.45 -20.50 36.69
CA ALA A 354 2.29 -19.57 37.44
C ALA A 354 3.73 -19.49 36.90
N GLU A 355 4.26 -20.61 36.41
CA GLU A 355 5.58 -20.66 35.79
C GLU A 355 5.62 -19.85 34.49
N ALA A 356 4.62 -19.97 33.63
CA ALA A 356 4.51 -19.16 32.41
C ALA A 356 4.41 -17.67 32.72
N SER A 357 3.66 -17.28 33.76
CA SER A 357 3.60 -15.90 34.24
C SER A 357 4.96 -15.37 34.71
N THR A 358 5.74 -16.23 35.38
CA THR A 358 7.09 -15.91 35.85
C THR A 358 8.07 -15.78 34.69
N LYS A 359 8.09 -16.73 33.76
CA LYS A 359 8.96 -16.74 32.58
C LYS A 359 8.65 -15.58 31.64
N LEU A 360 7.37 -15.29 31.39
CA LEU A 360 6.96 -14.09 30.65
C LEU A 360 7.52 -12.81 31.28
N GLY A 361 7.42 -12.68 32.61
CA GLY A 361 7.92 -11.52 33.35
C GLY A 361 9.45 -11.34 33.24
N ALA A 362 10.19 -12.45 33.17
CA ALA A 362 11.64 -12.45 33.03
C ALA A 362 12.12 -12.22 31.59
N ILE A 363 11.41 -12.73 30.59
CA ILE A 363 11.85 -12.73 29.18
C ILE A 363 11.44 -11.45 28.45
N ARG A 364 10.19 -10.98 28.61
CA ARG A 364 9.72 -9.80 27.85
C ARG A 364 10.59 -8.54 28.01
N PRO A 365 11.19 -8.21 29.18
CA PRO A 365 12.04 -7.01 29.31
C PRO A 365 13.37 -7.15 28.58
N THR A 366 13.77 -8.37 28.16
CA THR A 366 14.97 -8.60 27.36
C THR A 366 14.69 -8.50 25.85
N ILE A 367 13.43 -8.31 25.46
CA ILE A 367 12.97 -8.28 24.07
C ILE A 367 12.39 -6.91 23.73
N TYR A 368 11.56 -6.36 24.60
CA TYR A 368 10.99 -5.03 24.44
C TYR A 368 12.05 -3.97 24.71
N ASP A 369 11.88 -2.80 24.07
CA ASP A 369 12.51 -1.59 24.57
C ASP A 369 11.83 -1.22 25.90
N PRO A 370 12.56 -1.18 27.04
CA PRO A 370 11.98 -0.83 28.34
C PRO A 370 11.45 0.61 28.40
N ALA A 371 11.83 1.47 27.46
CA ALA A 371 11.27 2.81 27.31
C ALA A 371 9.97 2.83 26.48
N ARG A 372 9.69 1.76 25.72
CA ARG A 372 8.52 1.64 24.83
C ARG A 372 7.77 0.30 24.94
N PRO A 373 7.46 -0.20 26.15
CA PRO A 373 6.63 -1.39 26.24
C PRO A 373 5.17 -1.05 25.83
N PRO A 374 4.39 -2.03 25.35
CA PRO A 374 2.98 -1.79 25.03
C PRO A 374 2.17 -1.45 26.28
N SER A 375 1.04 -0.75 26.10
CA SER A 375 0.00 -0.67 27.12
C SER A 375 -0.54 -2.08 27.36
N ALA A 376 -0.51 -2.59 28.59
CA ALA A 376 -0.80 -4.00 28.79
C ALA A 376 -1.44 -4.41 30.11
N SER A 377 -2.30 -5.42 29.99
CA SER A 377 -2.88 -6.18 31.10
C SER A 377 -2.37 -7.62 31.08
N LYS A 378 -2.20 -8.21 32.27
CA LYS A 378 -1.80 -9.63 32.43
C LYS A 378 -2.86 -10.35 33.25
N ALA A 379 -3.65 -11.19 32.58
CA ALA A 379 -4.75 -11.93 33.19
C ALA A 379 -4.37 -13.39 33.46
N THR A 380 -4.49 -13.81 34.72
CA THR A 380 -4.38 -15.22 35.08
C THR A 380 -5.71 -15.91 34.79
N VAL A 381 -5.74 -16.87 33.86
CA VAL A 381 -6.97 -17.52 33.39
C VAL A 381 -6.92 -19.02 33.64
N THR A 382 -8.05 -19.72 33.55
CA THR A 382 -8.07 -21.18 33.74
C THR A 382 -7.46 -21.95 32.56
N GLY A 383 -7.40 -21.32 31.38
CA GLY A 383 -6.84 -21.89 30.15
C GLY A 383 -6.76 -20.85 29.05
N VAL A 384 -6.05 -21.16 27.96
CA VAL A 384 -5.83 -20.23 26.83
C VAL A 384 -6.53 -20.68 25.54
N GLY A 385 -7.47 -21.61 25.64
CA GLY A 385 -8.23 -22.12 24.49
C GLY A 385 -7.41 -22.97 23.52
N TRP A 386 -6.27 -23.51 23.97
CA TRP A 386 -5.43 -24.40 23.18
C TRP A 386 -4.90 -25.54 24.05
N LYS A 387 -5.06 -26.78 23.59
CA LYS A 387 -4.60 -27.97 24.33
C LYS A 387 -3.09 -27.92 24.57
N ASP A 388 -2.67 -28.25 25.79
CA ASP A 388 -1.25 -28.29 26.16
C ASP A 388 -0.48 -26.97 25.93
N ARG A 389 -1.16 -25.81 26.00
CA ARG A 389 -0.54 -24.49 26.05
C ARG A 389 -0.96 -23.78 27.31
N VAL A 390 -0.06 -22.99 27.88
CA VAL A 390 -0.30 -22.31 29.16
C VAL A 390 -0.25 -20.79 29.07
N ILE A 391 0.04 -20.25 27.88
CA ILE A 391 0.12 -18.82 27.61
C ILE A 391 -0.37 -18.50 26.20
N THR A 392 -1.05 -17.37 26.06
CA THR A 392 -1.23 -16.70 24.78
C THR A 392 -1.08 -15.19 24.93
N ILE A 393 -0.62 -14.54 23.85
CA ILE A 393 -0.43 -13.09 23.79
C ILE A 393 -1.31 -12.53 22.69
N ASP A 394 -2.26 -11.68 23.07
CA ASP A 394 -3.04 -10.84 22.16
C ASP A 394 -2.31 -9.49 21.99
N MET A 395 -2.10 -9.05 20.75
CA MET A 395 -1.22 -7.92 20.45
C MET A 395 -1.76 -7.01 19.34
N VAL A 396 -1.67 -5.71 19.57
CA VAL A 396 -1.87 -4.65 18.57
C VAL A 396 -0.56 -3.90 18.40
N ALA A 397 -0.20 -3.59 17.16
CA ALA A 397 0.99 -2.84 16.80
C ALA A 397 0.66 -1.66 15.87
N ALA A 398 1.58 -0.71 15.81
CA ALA A 398 1.63 0.36 14.82
C ALA A 398 2.62 -0.02 13.71
N PRO A 399 2.48 0.51 12.49
CA PRO A 399 3.54 0.37 11.50
C PRO A 399 4.84 1.03 12.02
N ASP A 400 5.97 0.38 11.82
CA ASP A 400 7.29 0.98 12.07
C ASP A 400 7.69 1.73 10.81
N PRO A 401 7.80 3.08 10.81
CA PRO A 401 8.18 3.86 9.63
C PRO A 401 9.55 3.48 9.04
N THR A 402 10.42 2.82 9.81
CA THR A 402 11.82 2.50 9.50
C THR A 402 12.12 1.05 9.13
N VAL A 403 11.21 0.10 9.35
CA VAL A 403 11.42 -1.32 9.00
C VAL A 403 11.29 -1.52 7.49
N ASP A 404 12.36 -2.05 6.89
CA ASP A 404 12.36 -2.51 5.50
C ASP A 404 11.41 -3.70 5.34
N LEU A 405 10.57 -3.64 4.31
CA LEU A 405 9.67 -4.74 3.99
C LEU A 405 10.49 -5.98 3.56
N PRO A 406 10.15 -7.20 4.03
CA PRO A 406 10.89 -8.40 3.66
C PRO A 406 10.91 -8.58 2.14
N ALA A 407 12.07 -8.98 1.61
CA ALA A 407 12.22 -9.27 0.19
C ALA A 407 11.28 -10.42 -0.22
N PHE A 408 10.53 -10.23 -1.31
CA PHE A 408 9.75 -11.30 -1.91
C PHE A 408 10.63 -12.16 -2.78
N ASP A 409 10.43 -13.47 -2.81
CA ASP A 409 10.96 -14.34 -3.86
C ASP A 409 10.40 -13.90 -5.22
N VAL A 410 11.28 -13.91 -6.22
CA VAL A 410 11.12 -13.39 -7.58
C VAL A 410 11.95 -14.31 -8.43
N ALA A 411 11.33 -14.84 -9.47
CA ALA A 411 11.94 -15.83 -10.34
C ALA A 411 11.54 -15.59 -11.80
N VAL A 412 12.39 -16.06 -12.70
CA VAL A 412 12.05 -16.19 -14.11
C VAL A 412 11.45 -17.57 -14.35
N ASN A 413 10.22 -17.62 -14.82
CA ASN A 413 9.56 -18.83 -15.29
C ASN A 413 9.84 -19.01 -16.78
N VAL A 414 10.72 -19.95 -17.12
CA VAL A 414 11.08 -20.22 -18.51
C VAL A 414 9.97 -21.01 -19.19
N VAL A 415 9.41 -20.46 -20.26
CA VAL A 415 8.37 -21.08 -21.08
C VAL A 415 8.86 -21.28 -22.51
N GLU A 416 8.26 -22.21 -23.24
CA GLU A 416 8.51 -22.39 -24.67
C GLU A 416 8.09 -21.14 -25.45
N ASP A 417 8.92 -20.67 -26.39
CA ASP A 417 8.58 -19.53 -27.23
C ASP A 417 7.73 -19.96 -28.43
N SER A 418 6.46 -19.56 -28.41
CA SER A 418 5.46 -19.81 -29.44
C SER A 418 4.98 -18.51 -30.10
N SER A 419 5.82 -17.46 -30.07
CA SER A 419 5.53 -16.16 -30.67
C SER A 419 5.35 -16.26 -32.19
N THR A 420 4.45 -15.45 -32.75
CA THR A 420 4.06 -15.51 -34.16
C THR A 420 4.11 -14.14 -34.84
N GLY A 421 4.37 -14.15 -36.16
CA GLY A 421 4.40 -12.96 -37.01
C GLY A 421 5.81 -12.45 -37.31
N ASP A 422 5.88 -11.37 -38.09
CA ASP A 422 7.13 -10.72 -38.50
C ASP A 422 7.03 -9.23 -38.19
N PHE A 423 7.82 -8.75 -37.24
CA PHE A 423 7.80 -7.37 -36.78
C PHE A 423 8.02 -6.37 -37.93
N LYS A 424 8.82 -6.74 -38.96
CA LYS A 424 9.09 -5.85 -40.12
C LYS A 424 7.85 -5.57 -40.94
N LYS A 425 6.87 -6.48 -40.94
CA LYS A 425 5.58 -6.33 -41.65
C LYS A 425 4.54 -5.57 -40.83
N HIS A 426 4.72 -5.51 -39.50
CA HIS A 426 3.72 -4.94 -38.58
C HIS A 426 4.11 -3.58 -38.01
N ARG A 427 5.40 -3.23 -37.96
CA ARG A 427 5.84 -1.90 -37.53
C ARG A 427 5.55 -0.83 -38.59
N LYS A 428 5.16 0.36 -38.14
CA LYS A 428 4.96 1.56 -38.98
C LYS A 428 5.84 2.69 -38.50
N MET A 429 6.48 3.41 -39.42
CA MET A 429 7.23 4.62 -39.07
C MET A 429 6.26 5.72 -38.69
N ILE A 430 6.48 6.36 -37.54
CA ILE A 430 5.70 7.50 -37.06
C ILE A 430 6.31 8.80 -37.57
N THR A 431 7.64 8.94 -37.45
CA THR A 431 8.41 10.07 -37.97
C THR A 431 9.87 9.64 -38.18
N GLY A 432 10.53 10.22 -39.18
CA GLY A 432 11.93 9.97 -39.48
C GLY A 432 12.38 10.59 -40.80
N PRO A 433 13.61 10.30 -41.26
CA PRO A 433 14.12 10.82 -42.52
C PRO A 433 13.21 10.51 -43.71
N GLY A 434 12.69 11.56 -44.35
CA GLY A 434 11.82 11.43 -45.52
C GLY A 434 10.36 11.06 -45.24
N PHE A 435 9.95 10.96 -43.97
CA PHE A 435 8.58 10.61 -43.59
C PHE A 435 8.10 11.37 -42.35
N ASN A 436 6.95 12.07 -42.48
CA ASN A 436 6.29 12.82 -41.40
C ASN A 436 7.26 13.63 -40.51
N ALA A 437 8.19 14.34 -41.13
CA ALA A 437 9.25 15.05 -40.43
C ALA A 437 8.70 16.27 -39.66
N HIS A 438 9.24 16.51 -38.47
CA HIS A 438 8.99 17.73 -37.71
C HIS A 438 9.48 18.98 -38.48
N PRO A 439 8.93 20.17 -38.23
CA PRO A 439 9.44 21.42 -38.79
C PRO A 439 10.92 21.66 -38.44
N PRO A 440 11.74 22.20 -39.36
CA PRO A 440 13.16 22.44 -39.08
C PRO A 440 13.35 23.52 -38.01
N TYR A 441 14.38 23.37 -37.18
CA TYR A 441 14.82 24.38 -36.23
C TYR A 441 16.35 24.31 -36.04
N PRO A 442 17.01 25.41 -35.61
CA PRO A 442 18.45 25.43 -35.31
C PRO A 442 18.82 24.33 -34.32
N GLY A 443 19.92 23.61 -34.56
CA GLY A 443 20.33 22.52 -33.69
C GLY A 443 19.63 21.18 -33.94
N CYS A 444 18.73 21.06 -34.93
CA CYS A 444 18.24 19.75 -35.36
C CYS A 444 18.86 19.28 -36.67
N THR A 445 19.46 18.09 -36.67
CA THR A 445 20.05 17.47 -37.88
C THR A 445 19.51 16.08 -38.20
N GLY A 446 18.41 15.68 -37.54
CA GLY A 446 17.70 14.42 -37.84
C GLY A 446 17.72 13.37 -36.72
N PHE A 447 18.16 13.72 -35.50
CA PHE A 447 17.92 12.85 -34.35
C PHE A 447 16.48 13.02 -33.88
N VAL A 448 15.78 11.90 -33.73
CA VAL A 448 14.55 11.70 -32.97
C VAL A 448 14.67 10.47 -32.06
N GLY A 449 14.16 10.51 -30.85
CA GLY A 449 14.18 9.39 -29.90
C GLY A 449 13.67 9.81 -28.53
N TRP A 450 13.90 9.00 -27.50
CA TRP A 450 13.34 9.27 -26.15
C TRP A 450 11.82 9.39 -26.18
N GLU A 451 11.21 8.49 -26.94
CA GLU A 451 9.81 8.44 -27.29
C GLU A 451 8.95 7.83 -26.18
N SER A 452 7.69 8.26 -26.17
CA SER A 452 6.65 7.72 -25.31
C SER A 452 5.33 7.71 -26.04
N VAL A 453 4.44 6.79 -25.65
CA VAL A 453 3.07 6.73 -26.15
C VAL A 453 2.07 6.64 -25.01
N SER A 454 1.02 7.43 -25.11
CA SER A 454 -0.10 7.43 -24.18
C SER A 454 -1.41 7.43 -24.94
N ARG A 455 -2.33 6.57 -24.50
CA ARG A 455 -3.70 6.54 -25.00
C ARG A 455 -4.59 7.36 -24.08
N LEU A 456 -5.21 8.40 -24.63
CA LEU A 456 -6.17 9.24 -23.92
C LEU A 456 -7.51 8.51 -23.73
N ARG A 457 -8.33 8.98 -22.80
CA ARG A 457 -9.72 8.51 -22.62
C ARG A 457 -10.58 8.72 -23.87
N SER A 458 -10.29 9.75 -24.66
CA SER A 458 -10.92 9.99 -25.97
C SER A 458 -10.62 8.87 -26.97
N GLY A 459 -9.60 8.05 -26.72
CA GLY A 459 -9.09 7.02 -27.61
C GLY A 459 -7.97 7.47 -28.53
N GLU A 460 -7.65 8.77 -28.55
CA GLU A 460 -6.49 9.32 -29.27
C GLU A 460 -5.18 8.79 -28.68
N LEU A 461 -4.19 8.50 -29.53
CA LEU A 461 -2.81 8.24 -29.11
C LEU A 461 -1.98 9.51 -29.24
N LEU A 462 -1.20 9.80 -28.19
CA LEU A 462 -0.16 10.82 -28.20
C LEU A 462 1.21 10.14 -28.26
N CYS A 463 2.03 10.52 -29.23
CA CYS A 463 3.44 10.14 -29.30
C CYS A 463 4.28 11.38 -29.02
N SER A 464 4.94 11.40 -27.86
CA SER A 464 5.88 12.44 -27.47
C SER A 464 7.30 11.93 -27.60
N PHE A 465 8.24 12.77 -28.01
CA PHE A 465 9.63 12.38 -28.24
C PHE A 465 10.56 13.58 -28.28
N SER A 466 11.86 13.37 -28.19
CA SER A 466 12.87 14.40 -28.34
C SER A 466 13.44 14.45 -29.75
N ALA A 467 13.82 15.64 -30.20
CA ALA A 467 14.54 15.85 -31.45
C ALA A 467 15.79 16.72 -31.26
N GLY A 468 16.78 16.58 -32.15
CA GLY A 468 18.01 17.37 -32.10
C GLY A 468 19.06 16.97 -33.14
N TYR A 469 20.33 17.23 -32.81
CA TYR A 469 21.46 16.95 -33.70
C TYR A 469 22.16 15.62 -33.40
N TRP A 470 22.00 15.10 -32.18
CA TRP A 470 22.59 13.83 -31.74
C TRP A 470 21.86 13.25 -30.52
N HIS A 471 22.27 12.03 -30.12
CA HIS A 471 21.72 11.34 -28.95
C HIS A 471 21.64 12.23 -27.73
N VAL A 472 22.66 13.07 -27.48
CA VAL A 472 22.68 14.23 -26.55
C VAL A 472 22.86 15.52 -27.34
N SER A 473 21.93 16.48 -27.20
CA SER A 473 21.85 17.70 -28.01
C SER A 473 21.96 18.95 -27.15
N PHE A 474 23.16 19.22 -26.64
CA PHE A 474 23.45 20.36 -25.78
C PHE A 474 23.24 21.72 -26.48
N PRO A 475 22.81 22.76 -25.74
CA PRO A 475 22.88 24.14 -26.22
C PRO A 475 24.32 24.57 -26.45
N SER A 476 24.55 25.40 -27.47
CA SER A 476 25.83 26.04 -27.75
C SER A 476 26.00 27.35 -26.94
N PRO A 477 27.20 27.66 -26.42
CA PRO A 477 28.43 26.87 -26.48
C PRO A 477 28.41 25.68 -25.51
N ILE A 478 28.93 24.53 -25.97
CA ILE A 478 29.05 23.31 -25.17
C ILE A 478 30.30 23.32 -24.29
N ASP A 479 30.21 22.72 -23.11
CA ASP A 479 31.33 22.55 -22.17
C ASP A 479 31.42 21.08 -21.71
N VAL A 480 32.08 20.24 -22.50
CA VAL A 480 32.21 18.81 -22.22
C VAL A 480 33.66 18.49 -21.88
N GLU A 481 33.86 17.74 -20.79
CA GLU A 481 35.16 17.28 -20.34
C GLU A 481 35.95 16.65 -21.52
N PRO A 482 37.20 17.07 -21.80
CA PRO A 482 37.89 16.71 -23.05
C PRO A 482 37.96 15.21 -23.35
N LYS A 483 38.10 14.37 -22.31
CA LYS A 483 38.11 12.92 -22.45
C LYS A 483 36.74 12.39 -22.85
N THR A 484 35.68 12.85 -22.19
CA THR A 484 34.28 12.56 -22.54
C THR A 484 33.95 13.03 -23.97
N LEU A 485 34.35 14.24 -24.34
CA LEU A 485 34.13 14.79 -25.68
C LEU A 485 34.80 13.93 -26.76
N LYS A 486 36.04 13.47 -26.53
CA LYS A 486 36.74 12.57 -27.45
C LYS A 486 35.99 11.25 -27.66
N SER A 487 35.40 10.70 -26.59
CA SER A 487 34.55 9.51 -26.67
C SER A 487 33.27 9.78 -27.49
N TYR A 488 32.64 10.92 -27.29
CA TYR A 488 31.44 11.32 -28.05
C TYR A 488 31.75 11.52 -29.54
N GLN A 489 32.87 12.15 -29.87
CA GLN A 489 33.34 12.31 -31.25
C GLN A 489 33.55 10.97 -31.96
N ALA A 490 34.13 9.98 -31.28
CA ALA A 490 34.30 8.63 -31.82
C ALA A 490 32.95 7.97 -32.19
N ASN A 491 31.87 8.37 -31.50
CA ASN A 491 30.50 7.89 -31.72
C ASN A 491 29.65 8.81 -32.62
N GLY A 492 30.26 9.81 -33.27
CA GLY A 492 29.61 10.63 -34.29
C GLY A 492 29.04 11.98 -33.80
N PHE A 493 29.33 12.40 -32.57
CA PHE A 493 28.92 13.71 -32.06
C PHE A 493 29.52 14.88 -32.89
N PRO A 494 28.72 15.86 -33.33
CA PRO A 494 29.21 17.01 -34.09
C PRO A 494 29.84 18.08 -33.18
N LEU A 495 30.99 18.64 -33.58
CA LEU A 495 31.67 19.71 -32.82
C LEU A 495 31.24 21.14 -33.18
N LYS A 496 30.69 21.31 -34.38
CA LYS A 496 30.22 22.60 -34.89
C LYS A 496 28.76 22.44 -35.26
N VAL A 497 27.90 22.76 -34.31
CA VAL A 497 26.46 22.84 -34.49
C VAL A 497 25.99 24.19 -33.98
N ASP A 498 25.16 24.86 -34.77
CA ASP A 498 24.45 26.06 -34.33
C ASP A 498 23.16 25.61 -33.65
N ALA A 499 23.20 25.58 -32.32
CA ALA A 499 22.12 25.12 -31.44
C ALA A 499 21.95 26.16 -30.32
N PRO A 500 21.26 27.29 -30.56
CA PRO A 500 21.06 28.34 -29.56
C PRO A 500 20.28 27.85 -28.34
N THR A 501 19.36 26.90 -28.56
CA THR A 501 18.79 26.00 -27.53
C THR A 501 19.26 24.57 -27.82
N GLY A 502 19.05 23.65 -26.88
CA GLY A 502 19.40 22.24 -27.06
C GLY A 502 18.36 21.47 -27.89
N GLY A 503 18.27 20.16 -27.64
CA GLY A 503 17.19 19.34 -28.16
C GLY A 503 15.82 19.79 -27.65
N ARG A 504 14.78 19.53 -28.45
CA ARG A 504 13.39 19.91 -28.14
C ARG A 504 12.54 18.68 -27.90
N ALA A 505 11.54 18.80 -27.03
CA ALA A 505 10.46 17.84 -26.95
C ALA A 505 9.39 18.17 -28.00
N LEU A 506 8.91 17.15 -28.69
CA LEU A 506 7.89 17.20 -29.73
C LEU A 506 6.73 16.27 -29.38
N ILE A 507 5.58 16.49 -30.02
CA ILE A 507 4.40 15.66 -29.90
C ILE A 507 3.72 15.47 -31.27
N ALA A 508 3.25 14.25 -31.54
CA ALA A 508 2.39 13.89 -32.65
C ALA A 508 1.16 13.14 -32.14
N ARG A 509 0.06 13.19 -32.88
CA ARG A 509 -1.23 12.59 -32.49
C ARG A 509 -1.73 11.60 -33.51
N SER A 510 -2.46 10.59 -33.06
CA SER A 510 -3.19 9.67 -33.92
C SER A 510 -4.62 9.47 -33.42
N ALA A 511 -5.59 9.79 -34.28
CA ALA A 511 -7.01 9.58 -34.04
C ALA A 511 -7.51 8.20 -34.52
N ASP A 512 -6.63 7.40 -35.11
CA ASP A 512 -6.94 6.13 -35.78
C ASP A 512 -6.02 5.00 -35.28
N ASN A 513 -5.85 4.91 -33.96
CA ASN A 513 -5.12 3.83 -33.27
C ASN A 513 -3.67 3.60 -33.79
N GLY A 514 -3.02 4.67 -34.23
CA GLY A 514 -1.62 4.66 -34.67
C GLY A 514 -1.43 4.39 -36.17
N LYS A 515 -2.51 4.31 -36.96
CA LYS A 515 -2.43 4.07 -38.40
C LYS A 515 -1.87 5.28 -39.14
N THR A 516 -2.28 6.48 -38.78
CA THR A 516 -1.74 7.75 -39.27
C THR A 516 -1.42 8.68 -38.11
N TRP A 517 -0.48 9.60 -38.35
CA TRP A 517 -0.01 10.54 -37.33
C TRP A 517 0.00 11.95 -37.90
N THR A 518 -0.35 12.93 -37.07
CA THR A 518 -0.19 14.35 -37.41
C THR A 518 1.29 14.68 -37.61
N GLN A 519 1.57 15.80 -38.29
CA GLN A 519 2.92 16.36 -38.29
C GLN A 519 3.33 16.69 -36.85
N PRO A 520 4.57 16.36 -36.42
CA PRO A 520 5.01 16.68 -35.07
C PRO A 520 5.09 18.19 -34.84
N VAL A 521 4.71 18.63 -33.64
CA VAL A 521 4.79 20.03 -33.19
C VAL A 521 5.62 20.14 -31.91
N THR A 522 6.16 21.32 -31.64
CA THR A 522 6.95 21.57 -30.42
C THR A 522 6.09 21.52 -29.18
N LEU A 523 6.51 20.68 -28.23
CA LEU A 523 5.92 20.55 -26.89
C LEU A 523 6.73 21.33 -25.86
N VAL A 524 8.07 21.23 -25.90
CA VAL A 524 8.99 21.96 -25.03
C VAL A 524 10.21 22.44 -25.83
N ASP A 525 10.63 23.68 -25.59
CA ASP A 525 11.86 24.31 -26.09
C ASP A 525 12.44 25.22 -25.00
N THR A 526 12.98 24.63 -23.95
CA THR A 526 13.72 25.38 -22.92
C THR A 526 15.09 25.80 -23.45
N PRO A 527 15.84 26.67 -22.73
CA PRO A 527 17.23 26.95 -23.09
C PRO A 527 18.17 25.73 -23.04
N GLY A 528 17.73 24.59 -22.50
CA GLY A 528 18.51 23.34 -22.38
C GLY A 528 18.18 22.30 -23.45
N ASP A 529 18.56 21.05 -23.20
CA ASP A 529 18.22 19.88 -24.01
C ASP A 529 17.04 19.11 -23.37
N ASP A 530 15.85 19.26 -23.95
CA ASP A 530 14.59 18.74 -23.43
C ASP A 530 14.37 17.27 -23.82
N ARG A 531 14.33 16.40 -22.81
CA ARG A 531 14.43 14.95 -22.99
C ARG A 531 13.32 14.13 -22.39
N HIS A 532 13.00 13.06 -23.10
CA HIS A 532 12.13 11.99 -22.67
C HIS A 532 10.76 12.49 -22.20
N PRO A 533 10.03 13.28 -23.02
CA PRO A 533 8.72 13.74 -22.66
C PRO A 533 7.76 12.56 -22.53
N VAL A 534 7.17 12.38 -21.36
CA VAL A 534 6.15 11.37 -21.09
C VAL A 534 4.88 12.03 -20.59
N ILE A 535 3.78 11.78 -21.28
CA ILE A 535 2.48 12.38 -20.98
C ILE A 535 1.60 11.36 -20.26
N VAL A 536 0.90 11.78 -19.21
CA VAL A 536 -0.18 11.01 -18.59
C VAL A 536 -1.44 11.85 -18.49
N GLU A 537 -2.60 11.23 -18.64
CA GLU A 537 -3.90 11.89 -18.44
C GLU A 537 -4.39 11.62 -17.02
N HIS A 538 -4.55 12.69 -16.23
CA HIS A 538 -5.09 12.63 -14.88
C HIS A 538 -6.63 12.47 -14.91
N PRO A 539 -7.28 11.86 -13.89
CA PRO A 539 -8.74 11.71 -13.73
C PRO A 539 -9.59 12.95 -14.07
N ASP A 540 -9.10 14.14 -13.77
CA ASP A 540 -9.80 15.41 -14.06
C ASP A 540 -9.68 15.87 -15.53
N GLY A 541 -8.98 15.13 -16.39
CA GLY A 541 -8.74 15.46 -17.80
C GLY A 541 -7.48 16.30 -18.05
N THR A 542 -6.75 16.70 -17.01
CA THR A 542 -5.44 17.37 -17.14
C THR A 542 -4.45 16.42 -17.82
N LEU A 543 -3.75 16.90 -18.85
CA LEU A 543 -2.55 16.23 -19.37
C LEU A 543 -1.33 16.75 -18.59
N VAL A 544 -0.56 15.84 -18.03
CA VAL A 544 0.70 16.15 -17.34
C VAL A 544 1.83 15.55 -18.16
N CYS A 545 2.72 16.40 -18.69
CA CYS A 545 3.95 15.97 -19.32
C CYS A 545 5.10 16.14 -18.33
N VAL A 546 5.84 15.06 -18.09
CA VAL A 546 7.11 15.07 -17.36
C VAL A 546 8.26 14.88 -18.33
N PHE A 547 9.39 15.52 -18.06
CA PHE A 547 10.59 15.47 -18.90
C PHE A 547 11.81 15.86 -18.07
N PHE A 548 13.01 15.78 -18.61
CA PHE A 548 14.19 16.35 -17.98
C PHE A 548 14.96 17.24 -18.94
N VAL A 549 15.62 18.25 -18.39
CA VAL A 549 16.41 19.25 -19.14
C VAL A 549 17.87 19.05 -18.80
N ILE A 550 18.72 18.86 -19.82
CA ILE A 550 20.18 18.85 -19.63
C ILE A 550 20.76 20.24 -19.94
N ASP A 551 21.62 20.74 -19.07
CA ASP A 551 22.41 21.95 -19.26
C ASP A 551 23.55 21.71 -20.28
N ASN A 552 24.20 22.76 -20.76
CA ASN A 552 25.22 22.69 -21.80
C ASN A 552 26.61 22.22 -21.35
N TRP A 553 26.70 21.42 -20.28
CA TRP A 553 27.97 20.87 -19.81
C TRP A 553 27.88 19.37 -19.46
N TYR A 554 29.00 18.64 -19.52
CA TYR A 554 29.02 17.21 -19.16
C TYR A 554 30.42 16.65 -18.83
N GLY A 555 30.46 15.58 -18.03
CA GLY A 555 31.68 14.80 -17.78
C GLY A 555 32.62 15.34 -16.69
N TYR A 556 32.24 16.43 -16.01
CA TYR A 556 32.96 16.96 -14.84
C TYR A 556 32.36 16.44 -13.53
N ASP A 557 33.15 16.41 -12.46
CA ASP A 557 32.67 15.95 -11.13
C ASP A 557 31.66 16.91 -10.48
N LYS A 558 31.79 18.20 -10.78
CA LYS A 558 30.91 19.28 -10.31
C LYS A 558 30.58 20.23 -11.47
N PRO A 559 29.52 21.05 -11.36
CA PRO A 559 29.25 22.08 -12.33
C PRO A 559 30.48 22.99 -12.51
N PRO A 560 30.87 23.31 -13.76
CA PRO A 560 31.84 24.37 -14.00
C PRO A 560 31.38 25.68 -13.36
N ALA A 561 32.32 26.56 -13.01
CA ALA A 561 32.00 27.82 -12.33
C ALA A 561 30.94 28.63 -13.09
N GLY A 562 29.87 29.02 -12.40
CA GLY A 562 28.75 29.77 -12.98
C GLY A 562 27.72 28.94 -13.76
N ARG A 563 27.81 27.60 -13.74
CA ARG A 563 26.84 26.71 -14.37
C ARG A 563 25.80 26.18 -13.39
N ASN A 564 24.64 25.79 -13.93
CA ASN A 564 23.60 25.13 -13.15
C ASN A 564 23.93 23.66 -12.92
N LYS A 565 23.11 23.01 -12.10
CA LYS A 565 23.05 21.55 -11.99
C LYS A 565 22.91 20.89 -13.37
N ASN A 566 23.55 19.74 -13.59
CA ASN A 566 23.70 19.15 -14.92
C ASN A 566 22.36 18.85 -15.61
N SER A 567 21.45 18.21 -14.90
CA SER A 567 20.08 17.98 -15.38
C SER A 567 19.08 18.04 -14.25
N ARG A 568 17.86 18.43 -14.60
CA ARG A 568 16.72 18.52 -13.68
C ARG A 568 15.47 17.98 -14.34
N VAL A 569 14.65 17.28 -13.56
CA VAL A 569 13.32 16.85 -13.98
C VAL A 569 12.33 18.02 -13.83
N ALA A 570 11.42 18.12 -14.79
CA ALA A 570 10.39 19.14 -14.87
C ALA A 570 9.04 18.54 -15.27
N SER A 571 7.97 19.29 -15.01
CA SER A 571 6.64 18.99 -15.55
C SER A 571 5.97 20.22 -16.14
N ILE A 572 5.12 20.01 -17.13
CA ILE A 572 4.17 20.99 -17.68
C ILE A 572 2.78 20.36 -17.71
N ARG A 573 1.75 21.21 -17.71
CA ARG A 573 0.35 20.77 -17.66
C ARG A 573 -0.45 21.41 -18.79
N SER A 574 -1.47 20.70 -19.26
CA SER A 574 -2.49 21.21 -20.17
C SER A 574 -3.89 20.85 -19.67
N ASN A 575 -4.80 21.82 -19.72
CA ASN A 575 -6.23 21.63 -19.39
C ASN A 575 -7.13 21.77 -20.63
N ASP A 576 -6.55 21.81 -21.84
CA ASP A 576 -7.26 22.03 -23.10
C ASP A 576 -6.92 20.94 -24.14
N GLY A 577 -6.66 19.72 -23.64
CA GLY A 577 -6.35 18.56 -24.49
C GLY A 577 -4.96 18.62 -25.13
N GLY A 578 -4.04 19.43 -24.61
CA GLY A 578 -2.67 19.58 -25.08
C GLY A 578 -2.49 20.64 -26.17
N ALA A 579 -3.42 21.60 -26.29
CA ALA A 579 -3.31 22.72 -27.22
C ALA A 579 -2.40 23.82 -26.66
N THR A 580 -2.48 24.09 -25.35
CA THR A 580 -1.57 24.97 -24.62
C THR A 580 -1.02 24.27 -23.38
N TRP A 581 0.18 24.70 -22.96
CA TRP A 581 0.91 24.12 -21.83
C TRP A 581 1.42 25.21 -20.90
N THR A 582 1.48 24.92 -19.60
CA THR A 582 2.05 25.83 -18.59
C THR A 582 3.57 25.96 -18.71
N ASP A 583 4.14 26.95 -18.03
CA ASP A 583 5.59 27.00 -17.79
C ASP A 583 6.06 25.76 -17.00
N PRO A 584 7.34 25.33 -17.17
CA PRO A 584 7.89 24.18 -16.45
C PRO A 584 7.96 24.38 -14.93
N VAL A 585 7.46 23.38 -14.19
CA VAL A 585 7.65 23.23 -12.75
C VAL A 585 8.77 22.24 -12.51
N LEU A 586 9.87 22.70 -11.89
CA LEU A 586 11.04 21.87 -11.59
C LEU A 586 10.84 21.06 -10.30
N MET A 587 11.27 19.80 -10.30
CA MET A 587 11.16 18.92 -9.14
C MET A 587 12.17 19.33 -8.04
N PRO A 588 11.81 19.14 -6.75
CA PRO A 588 12.70 19.39 -5.62
C PRO A 588 13.70 18.23 -5.49
N SER A 589 14.80 18.32 -6.23
CA SER A 589 15.80 17.25 -6.30
C SER A 589 16.41 16.87 -4.94
N PRO A 590 16.53 15.56 -4.63
CA PRO A 590 17.30 15.04 -3.50
C PRO A 590 18.77 14.74 -3.84
N PHE A 591 19.23 15.08 -5.06
CA PHE A 591 20.57 14.77 -5.55
C PHE A 591 21.36 16.04 -5.84
N GLU A 592 22.68 16.02 -5.67
CA GLU A 592 23.51 17.19 -5.95
C GLU A 592 23.91 17.31 -7.45
N TYR A 593 24.13 16.20 -8.17
CA TYR A 593 24.73 16.24 -9.50
C TYR A 593 23.71 16.30 -10.66
N TYR A 594 22.82 15.31 -10.78
CA TYR A 594 21.71 15.34 -11.75
C TYR A 594 20.45 14.64 -11.23
N ASP A 595 19.30 14.97 -11.81
CA ASP A 595 18.08 14.15 -11.83
C ASP A 595 17.63 13.92 -13.26
N ARG A 596 17.21 12.70 -13.55
CA ARG A 596 16.65 12.29 -14.84
C ARG A 596 15.49 11.34 -14.61
N MET A 597 14.75 11.06 -15.66
CA MET A 597 13.61 10.16 -15.62
C MET A 597 13.56 9.27 -16.85
N CYS A 598 12.96 8.10 -16.65
CA CYS A 598 12.66 7.13 -17.68
C CYS A 598 11.43 6.37 -17.23
N GLY A 599 10.51 6.07 -18.15
CA GLY A 599 9.27 5.38 -17.85
C GLY A 599 8.10 6.31 -17.55
N LYS A 600 6.94 5.68 -17.32
CA LYS A 600 5.65 6.38 -17.19
C LYS A 600 5.39 6.84 -15.76
N PRO A 601 4.85 8.06 -15.56
CA PRO A 601 4.19 8.39 -14.31
C PRO A 601 3.05 7.41 -14.02
N LEU A 602 2.90 7.04 -12.75
CA LEU A 602 1.82 6.20 -12.26
C LEU A 602 0.76 7.09 -11.62
N VAL A 603 -0.44 7.13 -12.19
CA VAL A 603 -1.59 7.74 -11.53
C VAL A 603 -2.20 6.71 -10.59
N LEU A 604 -2.29 7.07 -9.30
CA LEU A 604 -2.91 6.27 -8.26
C LEU A 604 -4.43 6.46 -8.25
N ASP A 605 -5.14 5.55 -7.60
CA ASP A 605 -6.61 5.53 -7.59
C ASP A 605 -7.20 6.72 -6.84
N ASN A 606 -6.44 7.29 -5.89
CA ASN A 606 -6.78 8.54 -5.21
C ASN A 606 -6.54 9.80 -6.07
N GLY A 607 -6.03 9.66 -7.29
CA GLY A 607 -5.71 10.75 -8.21
C GLY A 607 -4.25 11.25 -8.14
N ASP A 608 -3.50 10.86 -7.11
CA ASP A 608 -2.11 11.32 -6.97
C ASP A 608 -1.22 10.72 -8.06
N ILE A 609 -0.22 11.48 -8.51
CA ILE A 609 0.73 11.04 -9.53
C ILE A 609 2.05 10.69 -8.85
N LEU A 610 2.52 9.47 -9.03
CA LEU A 610 3.88 9.05 -8.69
C LEU A 610 4.79 9.11 -9.91
N LEU A 611 6.02 9.59 -9.71
CA LEU A 611 7.06 9.61 -10.72
C LEU A 611 8.31 8.95 -10.17
N SER A 612 8.78 7.91 -10.85
CA SER A 612 10.12 7.37 -10.65
C SER A 612 11.15 8.17 -11.44
N THR A 613 12.27 8.44 -10.78
CA THR A 613 13.40 9.18 -11.34
C THR A 613 14.68 8.52 -10.86
N TYR A 614 15.80 8.95 -11.43
CA TYR A 614 17.11 8.52 -10.99
C TYR A 614 18.08 9.70 -10.96
N GLY A 615 19.05 9.63 -10.08
CA GLY A 615 20.07 10.66 -9.95
C GLY A 615 21.24 10.21 -9.10
N LYS A 616 22.23 11.09 -8.95
CA LYS A 616 23.45 10.81 -8.19
C LYS A 616 24.06 12.07 -7.60
N GLU A 617 24.94 11.89 -6.63
CA GLU A 617 25.55 12.99 -5.86
C GLU A 617 26.76 13.63 -6.55
N HIS A 618 27.50 12.84 -7.33
CA HIS A 618 28.67 13.31 -8.08
C HIS A 618 28.93 12.37 -9.26
N TRP A 619 29.87 12.71 -10.15
CA TRP A 619 30.02 12.03 -11.44
C TRP A 619 30.28 10.52 -11.32
N TYR A 620 31.08 10.11 -10.33
CA TYR A 620 31.48 8.72 -10.07
C TYR A 620 30.56 7.94 -9.11
N ALA A 621 29.51 8.57 -8.56
CA ALA A 621 28.55 7.87 -7.72
C ALA A 621 27.64 6.96 -8.57
N ALA A 622 27.14 5.88 -7.96
CA ALA A 622 26.09 5.08 -8.57
C ALA A 622 24.78 5.87 -8.62
N GLU A 623 24.01 5.69 -9.70
CA GLU A 623 22.65 6.21 -9.78
C GLU A 623 21.73 5.54 -8.76
N GLN A 624 20.81 6.33 -8.22
CA GLN A 624 19.85 5.91 -7.21
C GLN A 624 18.45 6.33 -7.64
N LEU A 625 17.44 5.53 -7.27
CA LEU A 625 16.03 5.85 -7.48
C LEU A 625 15.62 7.02 -6.57
N ALA A 626 14.80 7.93 -7.09
CA ALA A 626 13.95 8.79 -6.28
C ALA A 626 12.49 8.73 -6.76
N ILE A 627 11.57 8.72 -5.80
CA ILE A 627 10.13 8.79 -6.03
C ILE A 627 9.63 10.19 -5.67
N TYR A 628 8.86 10.78 -6.58
CA TYR A 628 8.11 12.00 -6.32
C TYR A 628 6.61 11.74 -6.39
N ARG A 629 5.85 12.55 -5.66
CA ARG A 629 4.39 12.54 -5.65
C ARG A 629 3.82 13.92 -5.92
N SER A 630 2.78 13.98 -6.74
CA SER A 630 1.96 15.17 -6.95
C SER A 630 0.51 14.88 -6.56
N PRO A 631 -0.03 15.53 -5.51
CA PRO A 631 -1.41 15.35 -5.09
C PRO A 631 -2.40 16.29 -5.79
N ASP A 632 -1.92 17.07 -6.76
CA ASP A 632 -2.65 18.19 -7.36
C ASP A 632 -2.51 18.23 -8.88
N SER A 633 -2.51 17.03 -9.49
CA SER A 633 -2.50 16.82 -10.94
C SER A 633 -1.30 17.47 -11.63
N GLY A 634 -0.12 17.38 -10.99
CA GLY A 634 1.16 17.86 -11.51
C GLY A 634 1.49 19.31 -11.19
N LYS A 635 0.68 20.04 -10.40
CA LYS A 635 0.96 21.46 -10.08
C LYS A 635 2.16 21.60 -9.15
N THR A 636 2.25 20.74 -8.14
CA THR A 636 3.35 20.68 -7.20
C THR A 636 3.83 19.24 -7.04
N TRP A 637 5.11 19.09 -6.72
CA TRP A 637 5.76 17.80 -6.53
C TRP A 637 6.49 17.77 -5.20
N LYS A 638 6.41 16.64 -4.51
CA LYS A 638 7.12 16.38 -3.25
C LYS A 638 7.96 15.13 -3.40
N PHE A 639 9.19 15.17 -2.86
CA PHE A 639 9.99 13.98 -2.68
C PHE A 639 9.30 13.02 -1.69
N VAL A 640 9.32 11.72 -1.99
CA VAL A 640 8.66 10.67 -1.20
C VAL A 640 9.67 9.70 -0.61
N SER A 641 10.50 9.12 -1.46
CA SER A 641 11.45 8.08 -1.04
C SER A 641 12.64 8.03 -1.99
N ARG A 642 13.71 7.39 -1.53
CA ARG A 642 14.95 7.13 -2.26
C ARG A 642 15.39 5.70 -2.04
N LEU A 643 16.02 5.09 -3.04
CA LEU A 643 16.49 3.72 -2.95
C LEU A 643 17.86 3.58 -3.62
N GLU A 644 18.75 2.83 -3.00
CA GLU A 644 20.06 2.48 -3.54
C GLU A 644 20.01 1.07 -4.14
N GLY A 645 20.77 0.83 -5.19
CA GLY A 645 20.83 -0.49 -5.81
C GLY A 645 21.61 -1.49 -4.97
N SER A 646 21.23 -2.77 -5.06
CA SER A 646 21.89 -3.84 -4.30
C SER A 646 23.23 -4.26 -4.91
N THR A 647 23.38 -4.05 -6.21
CA THR A 647 24.55 -4.46 -7.00
C THR A 647 25.16 -3.31 -7.80
N GLY A 648 24.69 -2.07 -7.59
CA GLY A 648 25.18 -0.88 -8.30
C GLY A 648 24.10 0.16 -8.54
N ALA A 649 24.06 0.68 -9.76
CA ALA A 649 23.15 1.75 -10.15
C ALA A 649 21.69 1.26 -10.28
N LEU A 650 20.75 2.02 -9.71
CA LEU A 650 19.34 2.02 -10.09
C LEU A 650 19.12 3.10 -11.14
N ASP A 651 19.47 2.78 -12.38
CA ASP A 651 19.34 3.67 -13.52
C ASP A 651 18.03 3.38 -14.26
N GLU A 652 17.43 4.42 -14.84
CA GLU A 652 16.18 4.36 -15.61
C GLU A 652 15.06 3.49 -14.99
N PRO A 653 14.68 3.71 -13.71
CA PRO A 653 13.68 2.89 -13.04
C PRO A 653 12.27 3.15 -13.57
N ALA A 654 11.53 2.08 -13.85
CA ALA A 654 10.11 2.13 -14.16
C ALA A 654 9.27 1.58 -13.01
N ILE A 655 8.07 2.12 -12.84
CA ILE A 655 7.09 1.68 -11.84
C ILE A 655 5.72 1.40 -12.46
N THR A 656 4.99 0.45 -11.90
CA THR A 656 3.55 0.24 -12.18
C THR A 656 2.85 -0.30 -10.95
N LYS A 657 1.53 -0.12 -10.85
CA LYS A 657 0.72 -0.69 -9.78
C LYS A 657 0.09 -2.01 -10.23
N ALA A 658 0.47 -3.11 -9.58
CA ALA A 658 -0.17 -4.39 -9.76
C ALA A 658 -1.60 -4.39 -9.18
N LYS A 659 -2.42 -5.36 -9.62
CA LYS A 659 -3.84 -5.46 -9.25
C LYS A 659 -4.10 -5.58 -7.74
N ASN A 660 -3.16 -6.13 -6.97
CA ASN A 660 -3.23 -6.19 -5.51
C ASN A 660 -2.79 -4.88 -4.80
N GLY A 661 -2.80 -3.74 -5.50
CA GLY A 661 -2.41 -2.44 -4.96
C GLY A 661 -0.91 -2.21 -4.80
N ARG A 662 -0.08 -3.24 -4.93
CA ARG A 662 1.38 -3.14 -4.80
C ARG A 662 2.00 -2.40 -5.97
N ILE A 663 2.99 -1.55 -5.71
CA ILE A 663 3.83 -0.97 -6.77
C ILE A 663 5.03 -1.87 -7.00
N VAL A 664 5.25 -2.22 -8.27
CA VAL A 664 6.43 -2.94 -8.75
C VAL A 664 7.38 -1.92 -9.36
N MET A 665 8.67 -1.98 -8.99
CA MET A 665 9.74 -1.20 -9.60
C MET A 665 10.74 -2.14 -10.25
N ILE A 666 11.15 -1.85 -11.48
CA ILE A 666 12.29 -2.49 -12.15
C ILE A 666 13.25 -1.43 -12.67
N SER A 667 14.55 -1.62 -12.40
CA SER A 667 15.62 -0.71 -12.84
C SER A 667 16.71 -1.43 -13.61
N ARG A 668 17.34 -0.71 -14.55
CA ARG A 668 18.56 -1.15 -15.23
C ARG A 668 19.80 -0.87 -14.34
N PRO A 669 20.97 -1.50 -14.61
CA PRO A 669 21.26 -2.42 -15.71
C PRO A 669 20.96 -3.89 -15.40
N ASN A 670 20.86 -4.26 -14.12
CA ASN A 670 20.82 -5.65 -13.67
C ASN A 670 19.40 -6.21 -13.51
N GLY A 671 18.38 -5.45 -13.93
CA GLY A 671 16.98 -5.80 -13.68
C GLY A 671 16.67 -5.86 -12.21
N GLU A 672 17.13 -4.87 -11.43
CA GLU A 672 16.85 -4.86 -10.00
C GLU A 672 15.37 -4.58 -9.77
N ILE A 673 14.70 -5.48 -9.04
CA ILE A 673 13.27 -5.40 -8.74
C ILE A 673 13.07 -5.06 -7.26
N ALA A 674 12.12 -4.18 -6.98
CA ALA A 674 11.65 -3.87 -5.63
C ALA A 674 10.14 -3.65 -5.61
N PHE A 675 9.55 -3.75 -4.42
CA PHE A 675 8.11 -3.64 -4.23
C PHE A 675 7.77 -2.64 -3.15
N SER A 676 6.72 -1.85 -3.38
CA SER A 676 6.11 -1.01 -2.37
C SER A 676 4.67 -1.43 -2.11
N SER A 677 4.29 -1.53 -0.83
CA SER A 677 2.90 -1.77 -0.41
C SER A 677 2.25 -0.53 0.21
N ASN A 678 2.90 0.62 0.12
CA ASN A 678 2.47 1.87 0.73
C ASN A 678 2.70 3.07 -0.21
N GLU A 679 2.28 2.91 -1.46
CA GLU A 679 2.30 3.96 -2.49
C GLU A 679 3.69 4.60 -2.72
N GLY A 680 4.73 3.77 -2.73
CA GLY A 680 6.10 4.20 -3.04
C GLY A 680 6.80 4.90 -1.89
N ARG A 681 6.21 4.97 -0.69
CA ARG A 681 6.85 5.56 0.51
C ARG A 681 8.00 4.71 1.02
N ARG A 682 7.87 3.40 0.92
CA ARG A 682 8.90 2.41 1.28
C ARG A 682 8.94 1.29 0.27
N TRP A 683 10.11 0.65 0.20
CA TRP A 683 10.40 -0.40 -0.76
C TRP A 683 11.02 -1.59 -0.06
N THR A 684 10.76 -2.80 -0.55
CA THR A 684 11.63 -3.94 -0.24
C THR A 684 13.04 -3.64 -0.75
N PRO A 685 14.11 -4.23 -0.18
CA PRO A 685 15.45 -4.14 -0.75
C PRO A 685 15.44 -4.53 -2.24
N PRO A 686 16.04 -3.73 -3.14
CA PRO A 686 16.21 -4.12 -4.53
C PRO A 686 17.00 -5.40 -4.62
N ARG A 687 16.73 -6.19 -5.66
CA ARG A 687 17.56 -7.35 -5.98
C ARG A 687 17.48 -7.69 -7.45
N PRO A 688 18.59 -8.13 -8.08
CA PRO A 688 18.54 -8.65 -9.43
C PRO A 688 17.79 -9.99 -9.45
N PHE A 689 17.06 -10.27 -10.53
CA PHE A 689 16.38 -11.55 -10.74
C PHE A 689 16.83 -12.31 -12.00
N GLY A 690 17.95 -11.90 -12.59
CA GLY A 690 18.66 -12.67 -13.63
C GLY A 690 18.53 -12.17 -15.06
N ILE A 691 17.86 -11.03 -15.30
CA ILE A 691 17.71 -10.43 -16.63
C ILE A 691 18.35 -9.04 -16.63
N SER A 692 19.45 -8.89 -17.37
CA SER A 692 20.00 -7.56 -17.68
C SER A 692 19.11 -6.85 -18.70
N MET A 693 18.97 -5.54 -18.55
CA MET A 693 18.03 -4.76 -19.38
C MET A 693 18.50 -3.33 -19.57
N VAL A 694 17.87 -2.63 -20.52
CA VAL A 694 18.05 -1.21 -20.81
C VAL A 694 16.68 -0.56 -20.92
N ALA A 695 16.52 0.62 -20.30
CA ALA A 695 15.31 1.44 -20.37
C ALA A 695 13.99 0.65 -20.20
N PRO A 696 13.77 -0.02 -19.05
CA PRO A 696 12.54 -0.74 -18.81
C PRO A 696 11.32 0.20 -18.85
N CYS A 697 10.21 -0.31 -19.36
CA CYS A 697 8.89 0.26 -19.28
C CYS A 697 7.96 -0.74 -18.60
N LEU A 698 7.37 -0.34 -17.48
CA LEU A 698 6.34 -1.12 -16.79
C LEU A 698 4.95 -0.58 -17.09
N LEU A 699 4.00 -1.49 -17.32
CA LEU A 699 2.57 -1.20 -17.34
C LEU A 699 1.79 -2.40 -16.82
N THR A 700 0.64 -2.15 -16.20
CA THR A 700 -0.29 -3.19 -15.78
C THR A 700 -1.51 -3.14 -16.69
N LEU A 701 -1.81 -4.26 -17.35
CA LEU A 701 -2.98 -4.39 -18.22
C LEU A 701 -4.26 -4.55 -17.39
N LYS A 702 -5.43 -4.30 -18.00
CA LYS A 702 -6.73 -4.45 -17.33
C LYS A 702 -7.00 -5.84 -16.76
N ASP A 703 -6.45 -6.88 -17.36
CA ASP A 703 -6.57 -8.25 -16.84
C ASP A 703 -5.77 -8.50 -15.55
N GLY A 704 -4.86 -7.57 -15.18
CA GLY A 704 -3.98 -7.65 -14.02
C GLY A 704 -2.54 -8.05 -14.35
N THR A 705 -2.25 -8.39 -15.61
CA THR A 705 -0.89 -8.72 -16.07
C THR A 705 0.04 -7.54 -15.89
N VAL A 706 1.17 -7.75 -15.20
CA VAL A 706 2.27 -6.78 -15.14
C VAL A 706 3.21 -7.05 -16.30
N VAL A 707 3.42 -6.07 -17.17
CA VAL A 707 4.27 -6.17 -18.37
C VAL A 707 5.54 -5.35 -18.18
N CYS A 708 6.68 -5.89 -18.61
CA CYS A 708 7.94 -5.17 -18.74
C CYS A 708 8.44 -5.23 -20.19
N ILE A 709 8.57 -4.06 -20.82
CA ILE A 709 9.19 -3.87 -22.15
C ILE A 709 10.58 -3.27 -21.94
N PHE A 710 11.61 -3.81 -22.57
CA PHE A 710 12.98 -3.36 -22.32
C PHE A 710 13.92 -3.69 -23.49
N GLY A 711 15.03 -2.97 -23.60
CA GLY A 711 16.12 -3.33 -24.51
C GLY A 711 17.05 -4.38 -23.91
N TRP A 712 17.58 -5.30 -24.72
CA TRP A 712 18.46 -6.39 -24.26
C TRP A 712 19.76 -6.51 -25.08
N GLY A 713 20.89 -6.32 -24.39
CA GLY A 713 22.25 -6.61 -24.88
C GLY A 713 22.65 -5.92 -26.19
N SER A 714 23.82 -6.21 -26.75
CA SER A 714 24.31 -5.55 -27.96
C SER A 714 23.67 -6.06 -29.27
N THR A 715 22.36 -6.34 -29.26
CA THR A 715 21.38 -6.26 -30.38
C THR A 715 20.21 -7.24 -30.27
N GLY A 716 20.05 -8.02 -29.19
CA GLY A 716 18.89 -8.92 -29.13
C GLY A 716 17.54 -8.21 -28.92
N GLY A 717 17.53 -6.89 -29.05
CA GLY A 717 16.38 -6.14 -29.51
C GLY A 717 15.62 -5.43 -28.41
N LEU A 718 14.50 -4.85 -28.83
CA LEU A 718 13.39 -4.59 -27.93
C LEU A 718 12.73 -5.93 -27.58
N GLN A 719 12.49 -6.14 -26.28
CA GLN A 719 11.93 -7.37 -25.73
C GLN A 719 10.79 -7.09 -24.76
N ILE A 720 10.02 -8.13 -24.45
CA ILE A 720 8.92 -8.11 -23.51
C ILE A 720 8.92 -9.35 -22.61
N MET A 721 8.54 -9.17 -21.36
CA MET A 721 8.21 -10.23 -20.41
C MET A 721 7.02 -9.79 -19.56
N TRP A 722 6.38 -10.72 -18.86
CA TRP A 722 5.21 -10.41 -18.05
C TRP A 722 5.10 -11.29 -16.82
N SER A 723 4.30 -10.82 -15.86
CA SER A 723 3.98 -11.51 -14.61
C SER A 723 2.47 -11.54 -14.38
N ASP A 724 1.98 -12.73 -14.05
CA ASP A 724 0.58 -13.01 -13.69
C ASP A 724 0.30 -12.92 -12.19
N ASP A 725 1.35 -12.82 -11.38
CA ASP A 725 1.32 -12.93 -9.91
C ASP A 725 1.92 -11.70 -9.23
N HIS A 726 1.61 -10.53 -9.80
CA HIS A 726 1.94 -9.21 -9.24
C HIS A 726 3.45 -8.95 -9.12
N GLY A 727 4.23 -9.43 -10.08
CA GLY A 727 5.67 -9.19 -10.23
C GLY A 727 6.56 -10.23 -9.56
N ARG A 728 6.02 -11.35 -9.06
CA ARG A 728 6.81 -12.40 -8.40
C ARG A 728 7.43 -13.37 -9.41
N THR A 729 6.67 -13.90 -10.35
CA THR A 729 7.19 -14.76 -11.40
C THR A 729 7.03 -14.10 -12.76
N TRP A 730 8.10 -14.14 -13.56
CA TRP A 730 8.16 -13.50 -14.86
C TRP A 730 8.29 -14.55 -15.97
N ALA A 731 7.28 -14.65 -16.84
CA ALA A 731 7.30 -15.51 -18.00
C ALA A 731 8.27 -14.97 -19.05
N ALA A 732 9.20 -15.82 -19.49
CA ALA A 732 10.22 -15.48 -20.46
C ALA A 732 10.66 -16.73 -21.26
N PRO A 733 11.19 -16.57 -22.49
CA PRO A 733 11.67 -17.72 -23.28
C PRO A 733 13.01 -18.28 -22.79
N ALA A 734 13.72 -17.56 -21.91
CA ALA A 734 14.95 -18.01 -21.27
C ALA A 734 15.17 -17.27 -19.94
N LYS A 735 16.13 -17.75 -19.13
CA LYS A 735 16.41 -17.17 -17.80
C LYS A 735 16.99 -15.75 -17.84
N ASP A 736 17.54 -15.35 -18.98
CA ASP A 736 18.37 -14.14 -19.14
C ASP A 736 17.81 -13.12 -20.14
N ARG A 737 16.66 -13.41 -20.77
CA ARG A 737 16.05 -12.56 -21.81
C ARG A 737 14.54 -12.77 -21.95
N GLY A 738 13.83 -11.75 -22.44
CA GLY A 738 12.42 -11.77 -22.77
C GLY A 738 12.11 -12.22 -24.22
N PHE A 739 10.83 -12.17 -24.58
CA PHE A 739 10.35 -12.42 -25.95
C PHE A 739 10.73 -11.24 -26.87
N SER A 740 11.19 -11.52 -28.08
CA SER A 740 11.65 -10.47 -29.00
C SER A 740 10.50 -9.72 -29.66
N ILE A 741 10.45 -8.40 -29.51
CA ILE A 741 9.54 -7.50 -30.25
C ILE A 741 10.20 -7.08 -31.57
N ASP A 742 11.42 -6.55 -31.51
CA ASP A 742 12.18 -6.10 -32.68
C ASP A 742 13.67 -6.30 -32.41
N ASN A 743 14.28 -7.29 -33.05
CA ASN A 743 15.69 -7.63 -32.89
C ASN A 743 16.65 -6.78 -33.74
N SER A 744 16.15 -5.75 -34.42
CA SER A 744 16.96 -4.84 -35.24
C SER A 744 17.32 -3.53 -34.53
N VAL A 745 16.72 -3.26 -33.38
CA VAL A 745 16.89 -2.01 -32.63
C VAL A 745 17.59 -2.24 -31.30
N TYR A 746 18.24 -1.19 -30.80
CA TYR A 746 19.07 -1.26 -29.59
C TYR A 746 18.29 -0.93 -28.31
N VAL A 747 17.44 0.12 -28.31
CA VAL A 747 17.02 0.77 -27.05
C VAL A 747 15.67 1.46 -27.11
N TYR A 748 15.13 1.70 -25.89
CA TYR A 748 13.91 2.42 -25.50
C TYR A 748 12.63 1.90 -26.17
N GLY A 749 11.64 1.59 -25.35
CA GLY A 749 10.32 1.26 -25.84
C GLY A 749 9.30 1.53 -24.75
N ILE A 750 8.28 2.31 -25.09
CA ILE A 750 7.20 2.63 -24.19
C ILE A 750 5.90 2.08 -24.77
N GLY A 751 5.18 1.29 -23.98
CA GLY A 751 3.93 0.65 -24.37
C GLY A 751 2.70 1.28 -23.72
N THR A 752 1.56 1.27 -24.41
CA THR A 752 0.24 1.57 -23.84
C THR A 752 -0.75 0.46 -24.18
N GLU A 753 -1.64 0.15 -23.25
CA GLU A 753 -2.71 -0.81 -23.50
C GLU A 753 -3.77 -0.24 -24.46
N MET A 754 -4.25 -1.09 -25.37
CA MET A 754 -5.32 -0.83 -26.32
C MET A 754 -6.65 -1.43 -25.82
N PRO A 755 -7.82 -1.02 -26.35
CA PRO A 755 -9.12 -1.47 -25.84
C PRO A 755 -9.34 -2.99 -25.81
N ASP A 756 -8.66 -3.72 -26.68
CA ASP A 756 -8.75 -5.17 -26.84
C ASP A 756 -7.64 -5.93 -26.10
N ASN A 757 -7.09 -5.34 -25.03
CA ASN A 757 -6.01 -5.91 -24.20
C ASN A 757 -4.71 -6.19 -24.98
N SER A 758 -4.57 -5.66 -26.20
CA SER A 758 -3.28 -5.61 -26.91
C SER A 758 -2.46 -4.41 -26.45
N ILE A 759 -1.18 -4.38 -26.83
CA ILE A 759 -0.23 -3.34 -26.44
C ILE A 759 0.25 -2.66 -27.71
N TYR A 760 0.15 -1.33 -27.75
CA TYR A 760 0.81 -0.50 -28.75
C TYR A 760 2.11 0.04 -28.18
N VAL A 761 3.23 -0.25 -28.84
CA VAL A 761 4.58 0.09 -28.39
C VAL A 761 5.19 1.07 -29.39
N VAL A 762 5.75 2.16 -28.88
CA VAL A 762 6.63 3.05 -29.65
C VAL A 762 8.07 2.87 -29.22
N TYR A 763 8.97 2.91 -30.18
CA TYR A 763 10.41 2.74 -29.98
C TYR A 763 11.18 3.45 -31.10
N TYR A 764 12.47 3.73 -30.93
CA TYR A 764 13.28 4.31 -32.00
C TYR A 764 14.41 3.42 -32.52
N ASP A 765 14.74 3.62 -33.79
CA ASP A 765 15.89 3.01 -34.45
C ASP A 765 17.13 3.93 -34.31
N PRO A 766 18.25 3.47 -33.72
CA PRO A 766 19.48 4.25 -33.55
C PRO A 766 20.30 4.47 -34.84
N ALA A 767 19.71 4.24 -36.03
CA ALA A 767 20.33 4.38 -37.35
C ALA A 767 21.20 5.63 -37.52
N GLY A 768 22.23 5.49 -38.36
CA GLY A 768 23.13 6.59 -38.73
C GLY A 768 23.97 7.12 -37.56
N LYS A 769 24.33 6.26 -36.59
CA LYS A 769 25.06 6.64 -35.36
C LYS A 769 24.33 7.73 -34.56
N GLN A 770 23.02 7.55 -34.33
CA GLN A 770 22.18 8.48 -33.57
C GLN A 770 21.99 9.87 -34.24
N ARG A 771 22.10 9.96 -35.57
CA ARG A 771 21.97 11.25 -36.30
C ARG A 771 20.82 11.29 -37.30
N LYS A 772 20.31 10.14 -37.72
CA LYS A 772 19.23 9.99 -38.70
C LYS A 772 18.32 8.86 -38.25
N THR A 773 17.77 9.02 -37.05
CA THR A 773 16.97 8.00 -36.38
C THR A 773 15.50 8.13 -36.77
N ALA A 774 14.70 7.13 -36.46
CA ALA A 774 13.27 7.13 -36.75
C ALA A 774 12.50 6.51 -35.59
N ILE A 775 11.29 7.00 -35.35
CA ILE A 775 10.36 6.44 -34.37
C ILE A 775 9.40 5.51 -35.09
N TRP A 776 9.22 4.33 -34.51
CA TRP A 776 8.37 3.26 -35.00
C TRP A 776 7.27 2.96 -33.99
N GLY A 777 6.10 2.59 -34.49
CA GLY A 777 5.00 2.01 -33.71
C GLY A 777 4.73 0.57 -34.13
N ILE A 778 4.44 -0.30 -33.17
CA ILE A 778 4.06 -1.70 -33.40
C ILE A 778 2.94 -2.09 -32.42
N ARG A 779 2.05 -2.99 -32.83
CA ARG A 779 1.00 -3.54 -31.98
C ARG A 779 1.20 -5.04 -31.80
N LEU A 780 1.06 -5.51 -30.57
CA LEU A 780 1.20 -6.93 -30.22
C LEU A 780 0.25 -7.33 -29.10
N ARG A 781 0.00 -8.62 -28.94
CA ARG A 781 -0.76 -9.19 -27.82
C ARG A 781 0.04 -10.32 -27.18
N ILE A 782 -0.07 -10.46 -25.86
CA ILE A 782 0.40 -11.66 -25.15
C ILE A 782 -0.62 -12.78 -25.42
N LYS A 783 -0.16 -13.93 -25.93
CA LYS A 783 -1.04 -15.05 -26.25
C LYS A 783 -1.71 -15.62 -24.99
N ASP A 784 -2.93 -16.15 -25.14
CA ASP A 784 -3.70 -16.74 -24.04
C ASP A 784 -2.99 -17.92 -23.37
N ASP A 785 -2.16 -18.66 -24.12
CA ASP A 785 -1.33 -19.75 -23.61
C ASP A 785 -0.15 -19.28 -22.74
N ARG A 786 0.08 -17.96 -22.65
CA ARG A 786 1.19 -17.30 -21.95
C ARG A 786 2.56 -17.81 -22.37
N LYS A 787 2.70 -18.25 -23.63
CA LYS A 787 3.94 -18.80 -24.21
C LYS A 787 4.51 -17.97 -25.35
N GLY A 788 4.08 -16.72 -25.52
CA GLY A 788 4.62 -15.86 -26.58
C GLY A 788 3.75 -14.66 -26.88
N ILE A 789 4.18 -13.90 -27.89
CA ILE A 789 3.44 -12.74 -28.40
C ILE A 789 2.95 -12.98 -29.83
N GLU A 790 1.85 -12.34 -30.17
CA GLU A 790 1.31 -12.26 -31.53
C GLU A 790 1.41 -10.82 -32.02
N PHE A 791 2.05 -10.59 -33.16
CA PHE A 791 2.02 -9.27 -33.81
C PHE A 791 0.68 -9.03 -34.49
N LEU A 792 0.12 -7.83 -34.27
CA LEU A 792 -1.19 -7.44 -34.79
C LEU A 792 -1.07 -6.30 -35.79
N PRO A 793 -1.94 -6.24 -36.81
CA PRO A 793 -2.05 -5.07 -37.67
C PRO A 793 -2.39 -3.80 -36.88
N ILE A 794 -1.83 -2.67 -37.34
CA ILE A 794 -2.23 -1.33 -36.91
C ILE A 794 -3.38 -0.88 -37.82
N GLU A 795 -4.61 -1.06 -37.35
CA GLU A 795 -5.86 -0.90 -38.11
C GLU A 795 -6.46 0.50 -38.06
#